data_AF-U5KL64-F1
#
_entry.id   AF-U5KL64-F1
#
_cell.length_a   1.000
_cell.length_b   1.000
_cell.length_c   1.000
_cell.angle_alpha   90.00
_cell.angle_beta   90.00
_cell.angle_gamma   90.00
#
_symmetry.space_group_name_H-M   'P 1'
#
loop_
_entity.id
_entity.type
_entity.pdbx_description
1 polymer ?
#
loop_
_entity_poly.entity_id
_entity_poly.type
_entity_poly.pdbx_seq_one_letter_code
_entity_poly.pdbx_strand_id
1 'polypeptide(L)'
;MLHSSSAGVGTYRKTTVKRRHPKAQQSSTVPPPPATAAEALAAETNGTADNTNNNTARGSKRRTIPPPVVESTTKKSGSHKKAVQKGPVFSLRTTDRQRAIYEALDGLMASPLPELQEPQEIKTYSEASLEETLYKLIENNDVIMVAGAFFGDEGKGKTVDAVAHHPLCTCIARTNSGENAGHTVYDKEGRKFVFNLAPSGLLTPGKKNYIGPECVLDPISFMEKEVKQLLDAGIEYHDTLFIGNACIVTPYHKLLDLLGSAVNASTLKGMAPVHASKVTKRGIRLDHIFNDEETLRERLSKDMETYFGLMKVQGLKDSDVVRRCHEENSDGVERVPKYVIDFARSKDKVQFLLDLYRTRVRENPEFPTRCDVIHTLRAAIQNGEKVLLEGPQSYWLSNAREHFWCSTTSADTTAAGLLATAQLNFQNCRAVVINVHKAPASSRVGLGACPCSFVPQDFFSGQGIKTLHDLPENMCADFDAIQHKYFTEAYKNIDDPESFKGIAEPIEYTDSTGIYNIGVAMAVAGSIHHGECGAVTRKPRICGLFDCVLQSEVSAVQGPYLSISALDRGDDYDRVGVTIAYIYYSPENIEVDVNGKKYKNGDIIRAGDPVPGEAALYHCHPITKLVKGWKESPIAATVRQQNDPLPDGLCEFLATVEHFCGCKVLSIGNGPSGDDIIYLQQDEEEDEEEE
;
A
#
# COMPACT_ATOMS: atom_id res chain seq x y z
N MET A 1 15.81 -51.86 -18.78
CA MET A 1 15.92 -52.72 -19.99
C MET A 1 14.69 -52.51 -20.87
N LEU A 2 14.67 -53.04 -22.10
CA LEU A 2 13.67 -52.78 -23.16
C LEU A 2 12.43 -53.68 -23.10
N HIS A 3 11.42 -53.33 -23.94
CA HIS A 3 10.19 -54.07 -24.33
C HIS A 3 8.99 -53.99 -23.34
N SER A 4 7.70 -54.02 -23.72
CA SER A 4 6.94 -53.97 -25.00
C SER A 4 5.41 -54.03 -24.73
N SER A 5 4.43 -53.59 -25.54
CA SER A 5 4.33 -52.66 -26.70
C SER A 5 2.88 -52.61 -27.24
N SER A 6 2.42 -51.50 -27.87
CA SER A 6 1.23 -51.38 -28.78
C SER A 6 -0.19 -51.61 -28.18
N ALA A 7 -1.31 -51.05 -28.66
CA ALA A 7 -1.62 -49.98 -29.65
C ALA A 7 -3.10 -49.52 -29.49
N GLY A 8 -3.48 -48.37 -30.08
CA GLY A 8 -4.89 -47.94 -30.13
C GLY A 8 -5.12 -46.60 -30.86
N VAL A 9 -5.27 -46.62 -32.19
CA VAL A 9 -5.52 -45.41 -33.00
C VAL A 9 -7.02 -45.17 -33.17
N GLY A 10 -7.52 -44.02 -32.70
CA GLY A 10 -8.92 -43.58 -32.86
C GLY A 10 -9.06 -42.38 -33.82
N THR A 11 -9.67 -42.59 -34.99
CA THR A 11 -9.86 -41.55 -36.01
C THR A 11 -11.06 -40.63 -35.74
N TYR A 12 -10.87 -39.32 -35.64
CA TYR A 12 -11.98 -38.36 -35.62
C TYR A 12 -12.52 -38.02 -37.01
N ARG A 13 -13.80 -38.29 -37.25
CA ARG A 13 -14.52 -37.94 -38.50
C ARG A 13 -14.85 -36.45 -38.55
N LYS A 14 -14.54 -35.80 -39.68
CA LYS A 14 -15.14 -34.50 -40.05
C LYS A 14 -16.58 -34.68 -40.51
N THR A 15 -17.54 -34.08 -39.83
CA THR A 15 -18.93 -34.00 -40.28
C THR A 15 -19.19 -32.65 -40.95
N THR A 16 -19.57 -32.66 -42.22
CA THR A 16 -19.84 -31.43 -43.00
C THR A 16 -21.34 -31.24 -43.14
N VAL A 17 -21.87 -30.05 -42.83
CA VAL A 17 -23.26 -29.67 -43.15
C VAL A 17 -23.23 -28.45 -44.08
N LYS A 18 -24.02 -28.52 -45.15
CA LYS A 18 -24.10 -27.54 -46.24
C LYS A 18 -25.56 -27.16 -46.50
N ARG A 19 -25.77 -25.97 -47.10
CA ARG A 19 -27.04 -25.37 -47.61
C ARG A 19 -27.83 -24.58 -46.55
N ARG A 20 -28.49 -23.44 -46.87
CA ARG A 20 -28.70 -22.72 -48.15
C ARG A 20 -29.06 -21.24 -47.87
N HIS A 21 -28.72 -20.31 -48.76
CA HIS A 21 -29.25 -18.93 -48.72
C HIS A 21 -30.73 -18.86 -49.17
N PRO A 22 -31.48 -17.87 -48.65
CA PRO A 22 -32.36 -17.03 -49.46
C PRO A 22 -32.02 -15.53 -49.37
N LYS A 23 -32.66 -14.72 -50.23
CA LYS A 23 -32.38 -13.28 -50.45
C LYS A 23 -33.15 -12.35 -49.49
N ALA A 24 -32.71 -11.08 -49.44
CA ALA A 24 -33.17 -10.01 -48.55
C ALA A 24 -34.55 -9.41 -48.88
N GLN A 25 -35.18 -8.78 -47.86
CA GLN A 25 -35.86 -7.48 -47.98
C GLN A 25 -36.03 -6.79 -46.60
N GLN A 26 -36.44 -5.51 -46.60
CA GLN A 26 -36.35 -4.56 -45.48
C GLN A 26 -37.58 -4.59 -44.55
N SER A 27 -37.40 -4.35 -43.23
CA SER A 27 -38.16 -3.31 -42.49
C SER A 27 -37.74 -3.14 -41.01
N SER A 28 -37.39 -1.89 -40.66
CA SER A 28 -37.71 -1.13 -39.42
C SER A 28 -37.52 -1.67 -37.99
N THR A 29 -37.16 -0.72 -37.11
CA THR A 29 -37.27 -0.65 -35.63
C THR A 29 -36.30 -1.48 -34.75
N VAL A 30 -35.26 -0.78 -34.25
CA VAL A 30 -34.60 -1.01 -32.95
C VAL A 30 -34.75 0.29 -32.15
N PRO A 31 -35.16 0.28 -30.87
CA PRO A 31 -35.37 1.51 -30.09
C PRO A 31 -34.05 2.11 -29.57
N PRO A 32 -33.96 3.43 -29.37
CA PRO A 32 -32.80 4.10 -28.81
C PRO A 32 -32.74 3.99 -27.27
N PRO A 33 -31.56 4.22 -26.64
CA PRO A 33 -31.40 4.17 -25.18
C PRO A 33 -32.03 5.40 -24.49
N PRO A 34 -32.40 5.29 -23.19
CA PRO A 34 -33.07 6.37 -22.47
C PRO A 34 -32.10 7.50 -22.06
N ALA A 35 -32.57 8.74 -22.18
CA ALA A 35 -31.92 9.94 -21.66
C ALA A 35 -32.63 10.44 -20.39
N THR A 36 -31.88 11.10 -19.51
CA THR A 36 -32.32 11.57 -18.18
C THR A 36 -32.88 13.00 -18.20
N ALA A 37 -34.05 13.20 -17.57
CA ALA A 37 -34.51 14.45 -16.94
C ALA A 37 -35.63 14.06 -15.96
N ALA A 38 -35.69 14.47 -14.69
CA ALA A 38 -35.69 15.83 -14.15
C ALA A 38 -36.98 16.61 -14.49
N GLU A 39 -37.83 16.77 -13.46
CA GLU A 39 -38.88 17.79 -13.27
C GLU A 39 -40.03 17.91 -14.30
N ALA A 40 -41.18 17.30 -13.97
CA ALA A 40 -42.51 17.90 -14.17
C ALA A 40 -43.59 17.15 -13.37
N LEU A 41 -44.13 17.78 -12.30
CA LEU A 41 -45.39 17.37 -11.68
C LEU A 41 -46.13 18.61 -11.15
N ALA A 42 -46.81 19.31 -12.06
CA ALA A 42 -47.69 20.43 -11.73
C ALA A 42 -48.75 20.62 -12.84
N ALA A 43 -49.98 20.19 -12.58
CA ALA A 43 -51.17 20.72 -13.24
C ALA A 43 -52.43 20.37 -12.43
N GLU A 44 -53.26 21.38 -12.20
CA GLU A 44 -54.66 21.46 -11.70
C GLU A 44 -54.76 22.42 -10.49
N THR A 45 -55.60 23.47 -10.50
CA THR A 45 -56.46 24.06 -11.55
C THR A 45 -56.77 25.54 -11.25
N ASN A 46 -57.10 26.31 -12.31
CA ASN A 46 -58.00 27.49 -12.35
C ASN A 46 -57.74 28.76 -11.51
N GLY A 47 -57.91 29.95 -12.13
CA GLY A 47 -58.08 31.20 -11.38
C GLY A 47 -57.77 32.52 -12.10
N THR A 48 -58.45 32.81 -13.21
CA THR A 48 -58.48 34.10 -13.94
C THR A 48 -58.36 35.40 -13.11
N ALA A 49 -57.56 36.38 -13.56
CA ALA A 49 -58.04 37.64 -14.18
C ALA A 49 -57.00 38.78 -14.17
N ASP A 50 -56.93 39.54 -15.28
CA ASP A 50 -56.29 40.85 -15.36
C ASP A 50 -56.94 41.89 -14.43
N ASN A 51 -56.16 42.83 -13.88
CA ASN A 51 -56.33 44.24 -14.29
C ASN A 51 -55.16 45.17 -13.92
N THR A 52 -55.11 46.29 -14.64
CA THR A 52 -54.06 47.31 -14.59
C THR A 52 -54.29 48.43 -13.57
N ASN A 53 -53.19 49.08 -13.20
CA ASN A 53 -53.03 50.53 -12.99
C ASN A 53 -53.56 51.26 -11.73
N ASN A 54 -52.63 52.05 -11.17
CA ASN A 54 -52.77 53.43 -10.69
C ASN A 54 -53.45 53.80 -9.35
N ASN A 55 -52.55 54.09 -8.39
CA ASN A 55 -52.27 55.46 -7.90
C ASN A 55 -52.93 55.98 -6.59
N THR A 56 -52.19 56.90 -5.97
CA THR A 56 -52.51 57.83 -4.87
C THR A 56 -52.66 57.33 -3.43
N ALA A 57 -51.95 58.03 -2.54
CA ALA A 57 -51.91 57.82 -1.10
C ALA A 57 -52.93 58.67 -0.33
N ARG A 58 -53.35 58.21 0.86
CA ARG A 58 -53.68 59.02 2.05
C ARG A 58 -54.09 58.13 3.24
N GLY A 59 -53.96 58.67 4.46
CA GLY A 59 -54.80 58.22 5.60
C GLY A 59 -54.05 57.52 6.75
N SER A 60 -53.66 58.31 7.74
CA SER A 60 -53.09 57.84 9.01
C SER A 60 -54.07 57.07 9.90
N LYS A 61 -53.54 56.11 10.68
CA LYS A 61 -53.60 56.15 12.17
C LYS A 61 -52.73 55.04 12.79
N ARG A 62 -51.59 55.43 13.37
CA ARG A 62 -50.86 54.61 14.35
C ARG A 62 -51.55 54.70 15.72
N ARG A 63 -51.61 53.59 16.46
CA ARG A 63 -51.50 53.60 17.92
C ARG A 63 -50.23 52.85 18.31
N THR A 64 -49.57 53.35 19.34
CA THR A 64 -48.18 53.03 19.72
C THR A 64 -48.14 52.28 21.04
N ILE A 65 -47.22 51.32 21.17
CA ILE A 65 -46.49 51.00 22.42
C ILE A 65 -44.98 50.85 22.06
N PRO A 66 -44.03 51.26 22.93
CA PRO A 66 -42.71 51.76 22.49
C PRO A 66 -41.51 50.84 22.82
N PRO A 67 -40.30 51.17 22.31
CA PRO A 67 -39.06 50.44 22.60
C PRO A 67 -38.33 50.96 23.86
N PRO A 68 -37.43 50.14 24.42
CA PRO A 68 -36.14 50.61 24.95
C PRO A 68 -34.98 49.66 24.55
N VAL A 69 -33.69 50.04 24.55
CA VAL A 69 -32.99 51.32 24.62
C VAL A 69 -31.63 51.09 23.93
N VAL A 70 -31.01 52.12 23.34
CA VAL A 70 -29.62 52.05 22.87
C VAL A 70 -28.72 52.75 23.88
N GLU A 71 -27.71 52.04 24.40
CA GLU A 71 -26.47 52.66 24.87
C GLU A 71 -25.26 52.01 24.21
N SER A 72 -24.24 52.83 23.97
CA SER A 72 -23.13 52.53 23.08
C SER A 72 -21.93 51.91 23.79
N THR A 73 -21.25 50.94 23.16
CA THR A 73 -19.77 50.88 23.17
C THR A 73 -19.19 49.91 22.12
N THR A 74 -18.30 50.45 21.28
CA THR A 74 -17.13 49.79 20.65
C THR A 74 -17.15 48.26 20.40
N LYS A 75 -17.65 47.83 19.23
CA LYS A 75 -17.33 46.49 18.68
C LYS A 75 -15.86 46.41 18.23
N LYS A 76 -15.02 45.70 18.98
CA LYS A 76 -13.78 45.11 18.42
C LYS A 76 -14.16 43.97 17.46
N SER A 77 -13.47 43.88 16.33
CA SER A 77 -13.64 42.82 15.34
C SER A 77 -13.11 41.48 15.85
N GLY A 78 -14.01 40.61 16.31
CA GLY A 78 -13.70 39.24 16.67
C GLY A 78 -13.43 38.38 15.44
N SER A 79 -12.15 38.16 15.12
CA SER A 79 -11.73 37.18 14.12
C SER A 79 -12.33 35.81 14.44
N HIS A 80 -13.11 35.23 13.53
CA HIS A 80 -13.53 33.83 13.63
C HIS A 80 -12.30 32.93 13.42
N LYS A 81 -11.53 32.69 14.49
CA LYS A 81 -10.62 31.56 14.53
C LYS A 81 -11.48 30.31 14.41
N LYS A 82 -11.44 29.63 13.26
CA LYS A 82 -11.92 28.24 13.19
C LYS A 82 -11.22 27.48 14.31
N ALA A 83 -12.00 26.91 15.22
CA ALA A 83 -11.45 25.94 16.16
C ALA A 83 -10.90 24.79 15.31
N VAL A 84 -9.58 24.59 15.35
CA VAL A 84 -9.00 23.34 14.89
C VAL A 84 -9.60 22.27 15.79
N GLN A 85 -10.41 21.36 15.22
CA GLN A 85 -10.79 20.15 15.93
C GLN A 85 -9.48 19.45 16.27
N LYS A 86 -9.12 19.43 17.56
CA LYS A 86 -8.14 18.46 18.04
C LYS A 86 -8.72 17.09 17.72
N GLY A 87 -7.93 16.23 17.08
CA GLY A 87 -8.29 14.83 16.89
C GLY A 87 -8.51 14.12 18.24
N PRO A 88 -8.96 12.85 18.23
CA PRO A 88 -9.03 12.06 19.44
C PRO A 88 -7.66 12.05 20.14
N VAL A 89 -7.63 12.50 21.40
CA VAL A 89 -6.43 12.38 22.23
C VAL A 89 -6.39 10.94 22.71
N PHE A 90 -5.51 10.14 22.11
CA PHE A 90 -5.30 8.77 22.53
C PHE A 90 -4.74 8.72 23.95
N SER A 91 -5.24 7.77 24.75
CA SER A 91 -4.69 7.49 26.07
C SER A 91 -3.40 6.69 25.92
N LEU A 92 -2.35 7.08 26.64
CA LEU A 92 -1.16 6.26 26.78
C LEU A 92 -1.41 5.06 27.70
N ARG A 93 -2.34 5.19 28.68
CA ARG A 93 -2.72 4.15 29.66
C ARG A 93 -3.92 3.34 29.23
N THR A 94 -4.09 2.16 29.85
CA THR A 94 -5.32 1.37 29.73
C THR A 94 -6.53 2.15 30.24
N THR A 95 -7.60 2.15 29.45
CA THR A 95 -8.88 2.78 29.77
C THR A 95 -9.93 1.75 30.21
N ASP A 96 -10.93 2.19 30.98
CA ASP A 96 -12.08 1.35 31.35
C ASP A 96 -12.81 0.80 30.11
N ARG A 97 -12.84 1.57 29.01
CA ARG A 97 -13.38 1.11 27.71
C ARG A 97 -12.62 -0.11 27.18
N GLN A 98 -11.29 -0.12 27.26
CA GLN A 98 -10.49 -1.26 26.81
C GLN A 98 -10.70 -2.49 27.70
N ARG A 99 -10.78 -2.31 29.02
CA ARG A 99 -11.09 -3.41 29.97
C ARG A 99 -12.47 -4.01 29.68
N ALA A 100 -13.50 -3.19 29.53
CA ALA A 100 -14.85 -3.63 29.20
C ALA A 100 -14.97 -4.29 27.81
N ILE A 101 -14.17 -3.86 26.82
CA ILE A 101 -14.05 -4.57 25.53
C ILE A 101 -13.47 -5.96 25.75
N TYR A 102 -12.35 -6.08 26.46
CA TYR A 102 -11.71 -7.37 26.73
C TYR A 102 -12.63 -8.34 27.49
N GLU A 103 -13.29 -7.89 28.56
CA GLU A 103 -14.26 -8.69 29.32
C GLU A 103 -15.42 -9.19 28.44
N ALA A 104 -15.91 -8.36 27.52
CA ALA A 104 -16.96 -8.75 26.59
C ALA A 104 -16.47 -9.73 25.52
N LEU A 105 -15.26 -9.57 24.98
CA LEU A 105 -14.65 -10.51 24.04
C LEU A 105 -14.42 -11.88 24.68
N ASP A 106 -13.88 -11.90 25.90
CA ASP A 106 -13.68 -13.11 26.69
C ASP A 106 -15.01 -13.83 26.98
N GLY A 107 -16.07 -13.07 27.31
CA GLY A 107 -17.41 -13.61 27.52
C GLY A 107 -18.13 -14.09 26.25
N LEU A 108 -17.83 -13.50 25.08
CA LEU A 108 -18.36 -13.94 23.78
C LEU A 108 -17.71 -15.25 23.31
N MET A 109 -16.42 -15.43 23.60
CA MET A 109 -15.70 -16.69 23.35
C MET A 109 -15.91 -17.67 24.52
N ALA A 110 -17.07 -18.34 24.54
CA ALA A 110 -17.41 -19.33 25.56
C ALA A 110 -16.46 -20.55 25.60
N SER A 111 -15.78 -20.84 24.50
CA SER A 111 -14.67 -21.80 24.38
C SER A 111 -13.59 -21.22 23.47
N PRO A 112 -12.35 -21.74 23.50
CA PRO A 112 -11.37 -21.51 22.44
C PRO A 112 -11.92 -21.78 21.04
N LEU A 113 -11.33 -21.12 20.04
CA LEU A 113 -11.46 -21.54 18.65
C LEU A 113 -10.61 -22.80 18.43
N PRO A 114 -11.15 -23.90 17.88
CA PRO A 114 -10.38 -25.09 17.52
C PRO A 114 -9.15 -24.76 16.65
N GLU A 115 -9.28 -23.75 15.79
CA GLU A 115 -8.23 -23.25 14.91
C GLU A 115 -6.97 -22.78 15.66
N LEU A 116 -7.04 -22.42 16.95
CA LEU A 116 -5.83 -22.08 17.74
C LEU A 116 -4.85 -23.26 17.87
N GLN A 117 -5.35 -24.49 17.76
CA GLN A 117 -4.54 -25.71 17.81
C GLN A 117 -3.98 -26.11 16.44
N GLU A 118 -4.41 -25.48 15.34
CA GLU A 118 -3.93 -25.82 14.00
C GLU A 118 -2.63 -25.09 13.61
N PRO A 119 -1.80 -25.68 12.73
CA PRO A 119 -1.87 -27.07 12.27
C PRO A 119 -1.50 -28.05 13.40
N GLN A 120 -2.22 -29.19 13.48
CA GLN A 120 -1.87 -30.27 14.43
C GLN A 120 -0.49 -30.89 14.17
N GLU A 121 -0.09 -30.91 12.90
CA GLU A 121 1.14 -31.51 12.41
C GLU A 121 2.07 -30.39 11.93
N ILE A 122 3.25 -30.27 12.58
CA ILE A 122 4.24 -29.26 12.24
C ILE A 122 5.22 -29.85 11.25
N LYS A 123 5.09 -29.43 9.99
CA LYS A 123 6.07 -29.70 8.92
C LYS A 123 7.47 -29.28 9.37
N THR A 124 8.48 -30.08 9.03
CA THR A 124 9.87 -29.65 9.09
C THR A 124 10.25 -28.87 7.84
N TYR A 125 11.22 -27.97 8.00
CA TYR A 125 11.78 -27.15 6.94
C TYR A 125 13.30 -27.21 7.01
N SER A 126 13.94 -27.30 5.85
CA SER A 126 15.39 -27.28 5.67
C SER A 126 15.82 -26.09 4.81
N GLU A 127 17.07 -25.65 5.00
CA GLU A 127 17.70 -24.68 4.09
C GLU A 127 17.97 -25.38 2.75
N ALA A 128 17.48 -24.78 1.67
CA ALA A 128 17.57 -25.31 0.32
C ALA A 128 18.40 -24.40 -0.59
N SER A 129 18.88 -24.93 -1.71
CA SER A 129 19.62 -24.11 -2.66
C SER A 129 18.71 -23.10 -3.39
N LEU A 130 19.32 -21.98 -3.78
CA LEU A 130 18.70 -20.95 -4.65
C LEU A 130 18.24 -21.56 -5.99
N GLU A 131 19.05 -22.46 -6.54
CA GLU A 131 18.77 -23.22 -7.74
C GLU A 131 17.54 -24.11 -7.54
N GLU A 132 17.46 -24.79 -6.41
CA GLU A 132 16.44 -25.78 -6.11
C GLU A 132 15.05 -25.19 -5.83
N THR A 133 15.01 -23.91 -5.45
CA THR A 133 13.80 -23.19 -5.04
C THR A 133 13.44 -22.10 -6.05
N LEU A 134 14.11 -20.95 -5.99
CA LEU A 134 13.77 -19.75 -6.74
C LEU A 134 14.06 -19.90 -8.24
N TYR A 135 15.19 -20.50 -8.61
CA TYR A 135 15.55 -20.59 -10.03
C TYR A 135 14.65 -21.56 -10.79
N LYS A 136 14.34 -22.75 -10.23
CA LYS A 136 13.29 -23.63 -10.80
C LYS A 136 11.98 -22.87 -11.04
N LEU A 137 11.60 -21.93 -10.18
CA LEU A 137 10.39 -21.13 -10.35
C LEU A 137 10.53 -20.08 -11.48
N ILE A 138 11.70 -19.44 -11.60
CA ILE A 138 12.02 -18.46 -12.65
C ILE A 138 12.12 -19.14 -14.03
N GLU A 139 12.82 -20.27 -14.14
CA GLU A 139 12.95 -21.03 -15.39
C GLU A 139 11.58 -21.49 -15.91
N ASN A 140 10.71 -21.90 -14.99
CA ASN A 140 9.34 -22.34 -15.28
C ASN A 140 8.33 -21.21 -15.54
N ASN A 141 8.74 -19.95 -15.60
CA ASN A 141 7.84 -18.83 -15.94
C ASN A 141 8.51 -17.86 -16.91
N ASP A 142 7.73 -17.13 -17.70
CA ASP A 142 8.26 -16.12 -18.63
C ASP A 142 8.22 -14.72 -17.99
N VAL A 143 7.25 -14.52 -17.09
CA VAL A 143 7.06 -13.31 -16.29
C VAL A 143 7.09 -13.67 -14.81
N ILE A 144 7.94 -12.99 -14.05
CA ILE A 144 8.04 -13.12 -12.60
C ILE A 144 7.61 -11.78 -12.00
N MET A 145 6.67 -11.79 -11.06
CA MET A 145 6.14 -10.59 -10.42
C MET A 145 6.48 -10.64 -8.94
N VAL A 146 7.07 -9.57 -8.39
CA VAL A 146 7.28 -9.44 -6.94
C VAL A 146 6.33 -8.38 -6.41
N ALA A 147 5.35 -8.79 -5.60
CA ALA A 147 4.24 -7.96 -5.15
C ALA A 147 4.17 -7.88 -3.62
N GLY A 148 3.80 -6.72 -3.07
CA GLY A 148 3.67 -6.56 -1.62
C GLY A 148 2.35 -7.16 -1.14
N ALA A 149 2.38 -7.90 -0.04
CA ALA A 149 1.22 -8.63 0.46
C ALA A 149 0.42 -7.88 1.52
N PHE A 150 1.00 -6.85 2.15
CA PHE A 150 0.39 -6.17 3.30
C PHE A 150 0.11 -4.69 2.94
N PHE A 151 0.44 -3.77 3.83
CA PHE A 151 0.23 -2.33 3.69
C PHE A 151 1.51 -1.56 3.38
N GLY A 152 2.42 -2.13 2.58
CA GLY A 152 3.67 -1.48 2.17
C GLY A 152 4.82 -1.70 3.14
N ASP A 153 6.00 -1.22 2.73
CA ASP A 153 7.28 -1.36 3.44
C ASP A 153 7.63 -2.82 3.83
N GLU A 154 7.23 -3.80 3.01
CA GLU A 154 7.49 -5.24 3.24
C GLU A 154 8.87 -5.72 2.76
N GLY A 155 9.81 -4.82 2.43
CA GLY A 155 11.17 -5.24 2.04
C GLY A 155 11.32 -5.88 0.65
N LYS A 156 10.31 -5.78 -0.24
CA LYS A 156 10.29 -6.35 -1.60
C LYS A 156 11.62 -6.29 -2.38
N GLY A 157 12.39 -5.20 -2.26
CA GLY A 157 13.63 -4.98 -3.01
C GLY A 157 14.64 -6.14 -2.90
N LYS A 158 14.69 -6.82 -1.74
CA LYS A 158 15.51 -8.02 -1.52
C LYS A 158 15.09 -9.19 -2.43
N THR A 159 13.80 -9.50 -2.47
CA THR A 159 13.24 -10.53 -3.35
C THR A 159 13.33 -10.15 -4.83
N VAL A 160 13.19 -8.85 -5.16
CA VAL A 160 13.42 -8.33 -6.53
C VAL A 160 14.87 -8.55 -6.95
N ASP A 161 15.84 -8.23 -6.10
CA ASP A 161 17.26 -8.39 -6.37
C ASP A 161 17.67 -9.87 -6.51
N ALA A 162 17.15 -10.75 -5.65
CA ALA A 162 17.34 -12.20 -5.79
C ALA A 162 16.84 -12.76 -7.14
N VAL A 163 15.66 -12.33 -7.60
CA VAL A 163 15.15 -12.70 -8.93
C VAL A 163 15.97 -12.07 -10.04
N ALA A 164 16.39 -10.81 -9.87
CA ALA A 164 17.21 -10.08 -10.83
C ALA A 164 18.55 -10.77 -11.11
N HIS A 165 19.16 -11.42 -10.12
CA HIS A 165 20.42 -12.14 -10.28
C HIS A 165 20.34 -13.35 -11.24
N HIS A 166 19.17 -13.96 -11.42
CA HIS A 166 19.01 -15.12 -12.30
C HIS A 166 19.48 -14.84 -13.75
N PRO A 167 20.33 -15.68 -14.37
CA PRO A 167 20.94 -15.39 -15.68
C PRO A 167 19.93 -15.08 -16.80
N LEU A 168 18.82 -15.82 -16.87
CA LEU A 168 17.79 -15.61 -17.89
C LEU A 168 16.88 -14.40 -17.60
N CYS A 169 16.88 -13.85 -16.38
CA CYS A 169 16.15 -12.62 -16.08
C CYS A 169 16.97 -11.43 -16.58
N THR A 170 16.62 -10.88 -17.74
CA THR A 170 17.38 -9.81 -18.40
C THR A 170 16.67 -8.45 -18.34
N CYS A 171 15.34 -8.46 -18.25
CA CYS A 171 14.50 -7.27 -18.29
C CYS A 171 13.73 -7.11 -16.98
N ILE A 172 13.98 -5.99 -16.29
CA ILE A 172 13.37 -5.66 -15.00
C ILE A 172 12.54 -4.38 -15.21
N ALA A 173 11.25 -4.42 -14.90
CA ALA A 173 10.35 -3.32 -15.20
C ALA A 173 9.47 -2.95 -14.01
N ARG A 174 9.39 -1.65 -13.72
CA ARG A 174 8.28 -1.09 -12.95
C ARG A 174 7.24 -0.58 -13.93
N THR A 175 6.01 -1.07 -13.84
CA THR A 175 5.01 -0.87 -14.91
C THR A 175 4.02 0.26 -14.61
N ASN A 176 3.76 0.55 -13.33
CA ASN A 176 2.80 1.56 -12.90
C ASN A 176 3.21 2.25 -11.57
N SER A 177 2.33 3.12 -11.05
CA SER A 177 2.56 3.97 -9.87
C SER A 177 3.76 4.93 -10.06
N GLY A 178 4.35 5.46 -8.98
CA GLY A 178 5.41 6.47 -9.07
C GLY A 178 6.39 6.48 -7.90
N GLU A 179 6.96 7.66 -7.63
CA GLU A 179 7.96 7.92 -6.56
C GLU A 179 7.44 7.82 -5.11
N ASN A 180 6.26 7.24 -4.90
CA ASN A 180 5.68 6.99 -3.58
C ASN A 180 6.15 5.68 -2.95
N ALA A 181 6.78 4.79 -3.73
CA ALA A 181 7.60 3.70 -3.21
C ALA A 181 9.04 4.18 -2.95
N GLY A 182 9.79 3.44 -2.14
CA GLY A 182 11.24 3.56 -2.06
C GLY A 182 11.85 2.22 -1.71
N HIS A 183 12.94 1.85 -2.37
CA HIS A 183 13.75 0.69 -2.01
C HIS A 183 15.21 1.11 -1.87
N THR A 184 15.92 0.43 -0.97
CA THR A 184 17.37 0.55 -0.82
C THR A 184 18.03 -0.61 -1.55
N VAL A 185 19.07 -0.33 -2.30
CA VAL A 185 19.97 -1.36 -2.88
C VAL A 185 21.42 -0.97 -2.60
N TYR A 186 22.31 -1.94 -2.70
CA TYR A 186 23.75 -1.76 -2.51
C TYR A 186 24.48 -2.22 -3.77
N ASP A 187 25.58 -1.55 -4.12
CA ASP A 187 26.49 -2.07 -5.14
C ASP A 187 27.50 -3.06 -4.57
N LYS A 188 28.39 -3.56 -5.44
CA LYS A 188 29.45 -4.52 -5.08
C LYS A 188 30.49 -3.94 -4.12
N GLU A 189 30.59 -2.63 -4.02
CA GLU A 189 31.46 -1.92 -3.09
C GLU A 189 30.76 -1.62 -1.74
N GLY A 190 29.49 -2.03 -1.58
CA GLY A 190 28.67 -1.78 -0.40
C GLY A 190 28.12 -0.35 -0.32
N ARG A 191 28.23 0.45 -1.39
CA ARG A 191 27.67 1.82 -1.42
C ARG A 191 26.16 1.73 -1.51
N LYS A 192 25.48 2.51 -0.67
CA LYS A 192 24.02 2.53 -0.54
C LYS A 192 23.38 3.48 -1.56
N PHE A 193 22.40 2.97 -2.30
CA PHE A 193 21.53 3.74 -3.19
C PHE A 193 20.08 3.65 -2.74
N VAL A 194 19.33 4.74 -2.89
CA VAL A 194 17.88 4.77 -2.63
C VAL A 194 17.16 5.20 -3.90
N PHE A 195 16.39 4.29 -4.47
CA PHE A 195 15.57 4.54 -5.66
C PHE A 195 14.09 4.62 -5.29
N ASN A 196 13.39 5.53 -5.95
CA ASN A 196 11.95 5.78 -5.76
C ASN A 196 11.14 5.41 -7.00
N LEU A 197 11.75 5.38 -8.20
CA LEU A 197 11.09 5.03 -9.46
C LEU A 197 11.92 4.07 -10.32
N ALA A 198 13.26 4.18 -10.31
CA ALA A 198 14.12 3.20 -10.96
C ALA A 198 13.89 1.79 -10.36
N PRO A 199 13.93 0.71 -11.16
CA PRO A 199 13.82 -0.65 -10.62
C PRO A 199 15.04 -1.06 -9.79
N SER A 200 14.86 -2.00 -8.83
CA SER A 200 15.91 -2.39 -7.87
C SER A 200 17.14 -3.00 -8.54
N GLY A 201 16.95 -3.77 -9.61
CA GLY A 201 18.04 -4.42 -10.34
C GLY A 201 18.85 -3.49 -11.25
N LEU A 202 18.80 -2.16 -11.04
CA LEU A 202 19.59 -1.19 -11.79
C LEU A 202 21.11 -1.38 -11.62
N LEU A 203 21.53 -1.85 -10.44
CA LEU A 203 22.94 -2.11 -10.14
C LEU A 203 23.37 -3.55 -10.44
N THR A 204 22.41 -4.43 -10.76
CA THR A 204 22.65 -5.83 -11.08
C THR A 204 23.29 -5.94 -12.49
N PRO A 205 24.47 -6.56 -12.63
CA PRO A 205 25.17 -6.62 -13.92
C PRO A 205 24.39 -7.33 -15.03
N GLY A 206 24.43 -6.78 -16.24
CA GLY A 206 23.80 -7.37 -17.44
C GLY A 206 22.28 -7.24 -17.50
N LYS A 207 21.66 -6.50 -16.57
CA LYS A 207 20.20 -6.29 -16.52
C LYS A 207 19.82 -4.97 -17.17
N LYS A 208 18.70 -4.96 -17.89
CA LYS A 208 18.06 -3.76 -18.43
C LYS A 208 16.82 -3.44 -17.61
N ASN A 209 16.72 -2.18 -17.23
CA ASN A 209 15.80 -1.67 -16.24
C ASN A 209 14.87 -0.64 -16.89
N TYR A 210 13.57 -0.82 -16.72
CA TYR A 210 12.54 -0.10 -17.47
C TYR A 210 11.52 0.58 -16.56
N ILE A 211 11.30 1.87 -16.79
CA ILE A 211 10.18 2.64 -16.22
C ILE A 211 9.05 2.66 -17.25
N GLY A 212 7.97 1.92 -16.98
CA GLY A 212 6.88 1.67 -17.91
C GLY A 212 6.05 2.91 -18.25
N PRO A 213 5.34 2.91 -19.40
CA PRO A 213 4.56 4.06 -19.86
C PRO A 213 3.34 4.36 -18.98
N GLU A 214 2.93 3.44 -18.11
CA GLU A 214 1.81 3.66 -17.19
C GLU A 214 2.24 4.16 -15.80
N CYS A 215 3.54 4.32 -15.57
CA CYS A 215 4.09 5.02 -14.41
C CYS A 215 3.79 6.53 -14.43
N VAL A 216 3.95 7.16 -13.27
CA VAL A 216 3.97 8.60 -13.08
C VAL A 216 5.35 9.05 -12.57
N LEU A 217 5.94 10.05 -13.21
CA LEU A 217 7.34 10.48 -13.04
C LEU A 217 7.40 12.00 -12.78
N ASP A 218 8.07 12.46 -11.72
CA ASP A 218 8.57 13.85 -11.69
C ASP A 218 10.01 13.85 -12.21
N PRO A 219 10.25 14.30 -13.46
CA PRO A 219 11.55 14.16 -14.10
C PRO A 219 12.63 15.03 -13.43
N ILE A 220 12.25 16.02 -12.61
CA ILE A 220 13.21 16.86 -11.90
C ILE A 220 13.63 16.18 -10.60
N SER A 221 12.64 15.69 -9.83
CA SER A 221 12.84 14.87 -8.63
C SER A 221 13.70 13.63 -8.93
N PHE A 222 13.39 12.92 -10.01
CA PHE A 222 14.11 11.74 -10.47
C PHE A 222 15.57 12.05 -10.85
N MET A 223 15.82 13.11 -11.62
CA MET A 223 17.20 13.51 -11.96
C MET A 223 18.00 13.98 -10.73
N GLU A 224 17.38 14.75 -9.82
CA GLU A 224 18.07 15.34 -8.66
C GLU A 224 18.29 14.36 -7.52
N LYS A 225 17.44 13.32 -7.40
CA LYS A 225 17.50 12.34 -6.31
C LYS A 225 18.05 11.00 -6.76
N GLU A 226 17.55 10.41 -7.84
CA GLU A 226 17.93 9.03 -8.25
C GLU A 226 19.15 9.04 -9.18
N VAL A 227 19.06 9.72 -10.32
CA VAL A 227 20.15 9.72 -11.31
C VAL A 227 21.41 10.41 -10.78
N LYS A 228 21.26 11.46 -9.96
CA LYS A 228 22.41 12.12 -9.32
C LYS A 228 23.26 11.16 -8.48
N GLN A 229 22.66 10.19 -7.77
CA GLN A 229 23.42 9.20 -6.99
C GLN A 229 24.33 8.36 -7.90
N LEU A 230 23.85 7.96 -9.09
CA LEU A 230 24.62 7.20 -10.08
C LEU A 230 25.78 8.03 -10.62
N LEU A 231 25.52 9.29 -10.99
CA LEU A 231 26.53 10.22 -11.50
C LEU A 231 27.64 10.51 -10.46
N ASP A 232 27.25 10.80 -9.21
CA ASP A 232 28.19 11.02 -8.10
C ASP A 232 29.04 9.77 -7.81
N ALA A 233 28.50 8.57 -8.09
CA ALA A 233 29.16 7.29 -7.90
C ALA A 233 29.99 6.82 -9.11
N GLY A 234 29.91 7.52 -10.25
CA GLY A 234 30.56 7.13 -11.51
C GLY A 234 29.96 5.90 -12.19
N ILE A 235 28.65 5.66 -12.01
CA ILE A 235 27.93 4.50 -12.55
C ILE A 235 27.31 4.87 -13.91
N GLU A 236 27.72 4.17 -14.96
CA GLU A 236 27.12 4.27 -16.30
C GLU A 236 25.74 3.59 -16.34
N TYR A 237 24.70 4.35 -16.72
CA TYR A 237 23.31 3.86 -16.75
C TYR A 237 22.60 4.04 -18.10
N HIS A 238 23.18 4.73 -19.09
CA HIS A 238 22.48 5.05 -20.35
C HIS A 238 22.08 3.83 -21.19
N ASP A 239 22.81 2.72 -21.06
CA ASP A 239 22.54 1.44 -21.73
C ASP A 239 21.78 0.43 -20.85
N THR A 240 21.53 0.77 -19.57
CA THR A 240 20.85 -0.13 -18.60
C THR A 240 19.53 0.44 -18.07
N LEU A 241 19.31 1.77 -18.10
CA LEU A 241 18.11 2.43 -17.59
C LEU A 241 17.33 3.12 -18.71
N PHE A 242 16.09 2.67 -18.90
CA PHE A 242 15.23 3.12 -19.99
C PHE A 242 13.86 3.61 -19.49
N ILE A 243 13.30 4.62 -20.15
CA ILE A 243 12.04 5.26 -19.75
C ILE A 243 11.03 5.24 -20.90
N GLY A 244 9.83 4.71 -20.65
CA GLY A 244 8.70 4.77 -21.57
C GLY A 244 8.02 6.14 -21.58
N ASN A 245 6.92 6.27 -22.32
CA ASN A 245 6.13 7.51 -22.39
C ASN A 245 5.27 7.75 -21.12
N ALA A 246 5.91 7.79 -19.95
CA ALA A 246 5.30 7.95 -18.64
C ALA A 246 4.51 9.27 -18.49
N CYS A 247 3.53 9.30 -17.59
CA CYS A 247 2.80 10.52 -17.27
C CYS A 247 3.62 11.42 -16.33
N ILE A 248 3.63 12.73 -16.57
CA ILE A 248 4.54 13.65 -15.87
C ILE A 248 3.83 14.28 -14.67
N VAL A 249 4.35 13.97 -13.49
CA VAL A 249 4.10 14.72 -12.25
C VAL A 249 4.74 16.10 -12.42
N THR A 250 4.01 17.14 -12.05
CA THR A 250 4.44 18.53 -12.21
C THR A 250 4.47 19.23 -10.85
N PRO A 251 5.15 20.39 -10.76
CA PRO A 251 5.04 21.26 -9.58
C PRO A 251 3.60 21.54 -9.11
N TYR A 252 2.65 21.79 -10.02
CA TYR A 252 1.25 22.03 -9.61
C TYR A 252 0.56 20.76 -9.08
N HIS A 253 0.94 19.56 -9.51
CA HIS A 253 0.45 18.32 -8.90
C HIS A 253 0.91 18.18 -7.44
N LYS A 254 2.17 18.51 -7.14
CA LYS A 254 2.70 18.53 -5.77
C LYS A 254 2.06 19.62 -4.90
N LEU A 255 1.76 20.78 -5.47
CA LEU A 255 1.04 21.85 -4.76
C LEU A 255 -0.45 21.52 -4.54
N LEU A 256 -1.12 20.88 -5.50
CA LEU A 256 -2.50 20.38 -5.31
C LEU A 256 -2.58 19.40 -4.14
N ASP A 257 -1.59 18.50 -4.03
CA ASP A 257 -1.45 17.54 -2.93
C ASP A 257 -1.25 18.27 -1.58
N LEU A 258 -0.28 19.19 -1.49
CA LEU A 258 -0.05 20.02 -0.29
C LEU A 258 -1.27 20.86 0.13
N LEU A 259 -2.06 21.36 -0.82
CA LEU A 259 -3.18 22.27 -0.55
C LEU A 259 -4.51 21.54 -0.30
N GLY A 260 -4.63 20.28 -0.74
CA GLY A 260 -5.85 19.48 -0.67
C GLY A 260 -5.82 18.32 0.33
N SER A 261 -4.64 17.75 0.62
CA SER A 261 -4.50 16.62 1.54
C SER A 261 -4.65 17.03 3.00
N ALA A 262 -5.23 16.15 3.83
CA ALA A 262 -5.24 16.32 5.28
C ALA A 262 -3.81 16.26 5.85
N VAL A 263 -3.60 16.90 7.02
CA VAL A 263 -2.30 16.90 7.70
C VAL A 263 -1.84 15.45 7.90
N ASN A 264 -0.58 15.19 7.55
CA ASN A 264 0.06 13.87 7.57
C ASN A 264 -0.51 12.77 6.65
N ALA A 265 -1.59 13.00 5.88
CA ALA A 265 -2.27 11.96 5.10
C ALA A 265 -1.62 11.62 3.73
N SER A 266 -0.62 12.39 3.27
CA SER A 266 0.03 12.20 1.97
C SER A 266 1.56 12.15 2.07
N THR A 267 2.20 11.64 1.00
CA THR A 267 3.64 11.71 0.73
C THR A 267 4.07 13.04 0.10
N LEU A 268 3.12 13.90 -0.29
CA LEU A 268 3.34 15.19 -0.96
C LEU A 268 4.09 15.07 -2.31
N LYS A 269 4.07 13.87 -2.89
CA LYS A 269 4.66 13.57 -4.20
C LYS A 269 3.74 13.92 -5.37
N GLY A 270 2.49 14.32 -5.14
CA GLY A 270 1.55 14.71 -6.21
C GLY A 270 0.80 13.54 -6.86
N MET A 271 0.81 12.35 -6.23
CA MET A 271 0.30 11.09 -6.80
C MET A 271 -1.19 11.15 -7.13
N ALA A 272 -2.06 11.46 -6.16
CA ALA A 272 -3.50 11.52 -6.41
C ALA A 272 -3.86 12.58 -7.47
N PRO A 273 -3.30 13.82 -7.43
CA PRO A 273 -3.48 14.79 -8.52
C PRO A 273 -3.04 14.31 -9.90
N VAL A 274 -1.83 13.73 -10.05
CA VAL A 274 -1.36 13.30 -11.39
C VAL A 274 -2.18 12.10 -11.92
N HIS A 275 -2.63 11.20 -11.05
CA HIS A 275 -3.51 10.10 -11.44
C HIS A 275 -4.90 10.61 -11.85
N ALA A 276 -5.44 11.63 -11.18
CA ALA A 276 -6.67 12.31 -11.62
C ALA A 276 -6.49 12.96 -13.01
N SER A 277 -5.37 13.64 -13.26
CA SER A 277 -5.05 14.23 -14.57
C SER A 277 -4.81 13.17 -15.66
N LYS A 278 -4.26 12.00 -15.30
CA LYS A 278 -4.14 10.82 -16.19
C LYS A 278 -5.52 10.26 -16.56
N VAL A 279 -6.39 9.99 -15.60
CA VAL A 279 -7.75 9.44 -15.80
C VAL A 279 -8.64 10.43 -16.58
N THR A 280 -8.56 11.73 -16.28
CA THR A 280 -9.29 12.78 -17.01
C THR A 280 -8.67 13.14 -18.36
N LYS A 281 -7.56 12.48 -18.76
CA LYS A 281 -6.85 12.65 -20.03
C LYS A 281 -6.30 14.07 -20.26
N ARG A 282 -6.05 14.81 -19.17
CA ARG A 282 -5.49 16.18 -19.17
C ARG A 282 -3.97 16.19 -18.98
N GLY A 283 -3.46 15.26 -18.16
CA GLY A 283 -2.05 15.17 -17.80
C GLY A 283 -1.14 15.02 -19.01
N ILE A 284 0.01 15.70 -18.96
CA ILE A 284 1.08 15.54 -19.95
C ILE A 284 1.82 14.20 -19.76
N ARG A 285 2.42 13.71 -20.84
CA ARG A 285 3.32 12.55 -20.85
C ARG A 285 4.69 12.94 -21.39
N LEU A 286 5.73 12.15 -21.10
CA LEU A 286 7.13 12.44 -21.42
C LEU A 286 7.35 12.87 -22.87
N ASP A 287 6.74 12.20 -23.85
CA ASP A 287 6.93 12.55 -25.27
C ASP A 287 6.43 13.96 -25.63
N HIS A 288 5.49 14.54 -24.88
CA HIS A 288 5.07 15.93 -25.09
C HIS A 288 6.20 16.93 -24.76
N ILE A 289 7.17 16.56 -23.92
CA ILE A 289 8.36 17.38 -23.64
C ILE A 289 9.32 17.39 -24.85
N PHE A 290 9.38 16.28 -25.60
CA PHE A 290 10.32 16.10 -26.71
C PHE A 290 9.76 16.47 -28.10
N ASN A 291 8.44 16.49 -28.25
CA ASN A 291 7.78 16.71 -29.54
C ASN A 291 7.57 18.20 -29.86
N ASP A 292 6.42 18.76 -29.49
CA ASP A 292 5.99 20.11 -29.89
C ASP A 292 5.69 21.00 -28.66
N GLU A 293 6.26 22.19 -28.65
CA GLU A 293 6.19 23.13 -27.54
C GLU A 293 4.83 23.83 -27.45
N GLU A 294 4.14 24.04 -28.57
CA GLU A 294 2.78 24.63 -28.58
C GLU A 294 1.77 23.65 -27.98
N THR A 295 1.76 22.40 -28.43
CA THR A 295 0.97 21.29 -27.86
C THR A 295 1.26 21.10 -26.36
N LEU A 296 2.52 21.21 -25.94
CA LEU A 296 2.89 21.13 -24.52
C LEU A 296 2.32 22.31 -23.72
N ARG A 297 2.44 23.54 -24.25
CA ARG A 297 1.89 24.77 -23.64
C ARG A 297 0.38 24.68 -23.46
N GLU A 298 -0.37 24.25 -24.47
CA GLU A 298 -1.83 24.08 -24.39
C GLU A 298 -2.23 23.08 -23.30
N ARG A 299 -1.59 21.90 -23.29
CA ARG A 299 -1.89 20.85 -22.30
C ARG A 299 -1.56 21.28 -20.88
N LEU A 300 -0.38 21.87 -20.66
CA LEU A 300 0.00 22.41 -19.36
C LEU A 300 -0.99 23.48 -18.88
N SER A 301 -1.41 24.39 -19.75
CA SER A 301 -2.38 25.44 -19.41
C SER A 301 -3.72 24.86 -18.97
N LYS A 302 -4.24 23.88 -19.72
CA LYS A 302 -5.54 23.24 -19.48
C LYS A 302 -5.58 22.34 -18.24
N ASP A 303 -4.49 21.64 -17.95
CA ASP A 303 -4.41 20.79 -16.75
C ASP A 303 -4.28 21.65 -15.47
N MET A 304 -3.51 22.74 -15.56
CA MET A 304 -3.28 23.70 -14.47
C MET A 304 -4.54 24.51 -14.07
N GLU A 305 -5.61 24.51 -14.88
CA GLU A 305 -6.93 25.04 -14.50
C GLU A 305 -7.41 24.49 -13.16
N THR A 306 -7.14 23.21 -12.85
CA THR A 306 -7.52 22.56 -11.58
C THR A 306 -6.78 23.20 -10.40
N TYR A 307 -5.49 23.53 -10.55
CA TYR A 307 -4.70 24.23 -9.54
C TYR A 307 -5.19 25.66 -9.30
N PHE A 308 -5.43 26.43 -10.36
CA PHE A 308 -6.00 27.78 -10.24
C PHE A 308 -7.41 27.77 -9.66
N GLY A 309 -8.22 26.75 -9.98
CA GLY A 309 -9.53 26.51 -9.39
C GLY A 309 -9.45 26.33 -7.88
N LEU A 310 -8.56 25.46 -7.39
CA LEU A 310 -8.36 25.23 -5.95
C LEU A 310 -7.91 26.51 -5.24
N MET A 311 -6.92 27.23 -5.79
CA MET A 311 -6.47 28.51 -5.23
C MET A 311 -7.63 29.51 -5.11
N LYS A 312 -8.43 29.66 -6.17
CA LYS A 312 -9.58 30.59 -6.21
C LYS A 312 -10.64 30.21 -5.18
N VAL A 313 -10.96 28.93 -5.03
CA VAL A 313 -11.95 28.44 -4.05
C VAL A 313 -11.45 28.63 -2.60
N GLN A 314 -10.16 28.40 -2.33
CA GLN A 314 -9.58 28.62 -1.00
C GLN A 314 -9.21 30.10 -0.73
N GLY A 315 -9.34 31.00 -1.71
CA GLY A 315 -8.95 32.41 -1.58
C GLY A 315 -7.44 32.65 -1.45
N LEU A 316 -6.62 31.72 -1.95
CA LEU A 316 -5.16 31.74 -1.81
C LEU A 316 -4.47 32.59 -2.88
N LYS A 317 -3.38 33.26 -2.49
CA LYS A 317 -2.42 33.87 -3.40
C LYS A 317 -1.16 33.01 -3.50
N ASP A 318 -0.34 33.23 -4.51
CA ASP A 318 0.97 32.59 -4.64
C ASP A 318 1.83 32.74 -3.37
N SER A 319 1.76 33.90 -2.70
CA SER A 319 2.43 34.15 -1.42
C SER A 319 1.98 33.22 -0.29
N ASP A 320 0.70 32.82 -0.26
CA ASP A 320 0.17 31.89 0.73
C ASP A 320 0.61 30.45 0.44
N VAL A 321 0.65 30.07 -0.84
CA VAL A 321 1.14 28.76 -1.28
C VAL A 321 2.63 28.63 -0.96
N VAL A 322 3.45 29.63 -1.29
CA VAL A 322 4.87 29.68 -0.95
C VAL A 322 5.08 29.62 0.57
N ARG A 323 4.28 30.35 1.36
CA ARG A 323 4.34 30.28 2.83
C ARG A 323 4.05 28.86 3.34
N ARG A 324 3.00 28.19 2.85
CA ARG A 324 2.69 26.80 3.23
C ARG A 324 3.82 25.82 2.88
N CYS A 325 4.53 26.03 1.76
CA CYS A 325 5.68 25.22 1.39
C CYS A 325 6.83 25.33 2.41
N HIS A 326 7.09 26.56 2.91
CA HIS A 326 8.09 26.78 3.96
C HIS A 326 7.64 26.27 5.33
N GLU A 327 6.35 26.36 5.65
CA GLU A 327 5.76 25.79 6.86
C GLU A 327 5.90 24.25 6.87
N GLU A 328 5.69 23.57 5.73
CA GLU A 328 5.82 22.12 5.62
C GLU A 328 7.27 21.60 5.66
N ASN A 329 8.24 22.41 5.21
CA ASN A 329 9.67 22.11 5.30
C ASN A 329 10.33 22.65 6.59
N SER A 330 9.55 23.23 7.53
CA SER A 330 10.10 23.99 8.67
C SER A 330 10.84 23.15 9.73
N ASP A 331 10.65 21.83 9.73
CA ASP A 331 11.36 20.87 10.60
C ASP A 331 12.67 20.34 9.99
N GLY A 332 13.13 20.93 8.88
CA GLY A 332 14.39 20.58 8.22
C GLY A 332 14.28 19.42 7.22
N VAL A 333 13.12 18.75 7.11
CA VAL A 333 12.89 17.71 6.10
C VAL A 333 12.36 18.34 4.80
N GLU A 334 13.09 18.21 3.69
CA GLU A 334 12.62 18.69 2.39
C GLU A 334 11.49 17.80 1.84
N ARG A 335 10.24 18.16 2.14
CA ARG A 335 9.03 17.53 1.59
C ARG A 335 8.59 18.20 0.29
N VAL A 336 8.68 19.53 0.22
CA VAL A 336 8.39 20.33 -0.97
C VAL A 336 9.70 20.79 -1.63
N PRO A 337 10.10 20.25 -2.79
CA PRO A 337 11.37 20.59 -3.42
C PRO A 337 11.49 22.05 -3.86
N LYS A 338 12.71 22.58 -3.89
CA LYS A 338 13.00 23.97 -4.29
C LYS A 338 12.34 24.41 -5.60
N TYR A 339 12.41 23.60 -6.67
CA TYR A 339 11.82 23.95 -7.98
C TYR A 339 10.28 24.06 -7.93
N VAL A 340 9.61 23.40 -6.99
CA VAL A 340 8.16 23.53 -6.76
C VAL A 340 7.83 24.85 -6.08
N ILE A 341 8.67 25.30 -5.15
CA ILE A 341 8.55 26.63 -4.51
C ILE A 341 8.82 27.74 -5.53
N ASP A 342 9.80 27.56 -6.41
CA ASP A 342 10.12 28.53 -7.45
C ASP A 342 9.06 28.57 -8.57
N PHE A 343 8.41 27.43 -8.90
CA PHE A 343 7.18 27.42 -9.70
C PHE A 343 6.05 28.23 -9.03
N ALA A 344 5.81 28.04 -7.73
CA ALA A 344 4.77 28.78 -7.00
C ALA A 344 5.01 30.30 -7.02
N ARG A 345 6.28 30.72 -7.03
CA ARG A 345 6.70 32.13 -7.17
C ARG A 345 6.59 32.68 -8.60
N SER A 346 6.57 31.82 -9.63
CA SER A 346 6.58 32.28 -11.01
C SER A 346 5.31 33.03 -11.38
N LYS A 347 5.45 34.17 -12.09
CA LYS A 347 4.33 34.90 -12.68
C LYS A 347 3.77 34.17 -13.91
N ASP A 348 4.65 33.72 -14.79
CA ASP A 348 4.28 32.83 -15.90
C ASP A 348 4.64 31.39 -15.52
N LYS A 349 3.63 30.69 -15.00
CA LYS A 349 3.75 29.30 -14.56
C LYS A 349 3.87 28.32 -15.73
N VAL A 350 3.41 28.68 -16.92
CA VAL A 350 3.50 27.80 -18.10
C VAL A 350 4.90 27.93 -18.71
N GLN A 351 5.38 29.16 -18.94
CA GLN A 351 6.74 29.38 -19.45
C GLN A 351 7.80 28.78 -18.51
N PHE A 352 7.65 28.93 -17.19
CA PHE A 352 8.53 28.29 -16.21
C PHE A 352 8.65 26.78 -16.42
N LEU A 353 7.54 26.07 -16.69
CA LEU A 353 7.56 24.62 -16.92
C LEU A 353 8.16 24.26 -18.27
N LEU A 354 7.94 25.07 -19.31
CA LEU A 354 8.57 24.88 -20.62
C LEU A 354 10.10 25.00 -20.50
N ASP A 355 10.59 26.06 -19.86
CA ASP A 355 12.03 26.30 -19.65
C ASP A 355 12.65 25.20 -18.77
N LEU A 356 11.96 24.79 -17.71
CA LEU A 356 12.38 23.73 -16.79
C LEU A 356 12.51 22.38 -17.51
N TYR A 357 11.48 21.93 -18.23
CA TYR A 357 11.53 20.64 -18.93
C TYR A 357 12.42 20.69 -20.16
N ARG A 358 12.52 21.83 -20.85
CA ARG A 358 13.51 22.03 -21.92
C ARG A 358 14.93 21.76 -21.40
N THR A 359 15.33 22.47 -20.36
CA THR A 359 16.73 22.47 -19.88
C THR A 359 17.09 21.25 -19.04
N ARG A 360 16.16 20.71 -18.25
CA ARG A 360 16.42 19.59 -17.31
C ARG A 360 16.08 18.22 -17.88
N VAL A 361 15.33 18.14 -18.99
CA VAL A 361 14.84 16.88 -19.59
C VAL A 361 15.18 16.79 -21.08
N ARG A 362 14.70 17.74 -21.91
CA ARG A 362 14.85 17.64 -23.38
C ARG A 362 16.30 17.82 -23.86
N GLU A 363 17.00 18.78 -23.29
CA GLU A 363 18.35 19.19 -23.68
C GLU A 363 19.43 18.69 -22.69
N ASN A 364 19.03 17.85 -21.73
CA ASN A 364 19.92 17.29 -20.70
C ASN A 364 20.47 15.94 -21.18
N PRO A 365 21.79 15.81 -21.47
CA PRO A 365 22.37 14.56 -21.97
C PRO A 365 22.29 13.43 -20.94
N GLU A 366 22.28 13.76 -19.65
CA GLU A 366 22.18 12.80 -18.53
C GLU A 366 20.76 12.22 -18.36
N PHE A 367 19.75 12.74 -19.08
CA PHE A 367 18.40 12.20 -18.93
C PHE A 367 18.31 10.78 -19.55
N PRO A 368 17.82 9.75 -18.84
CA PRO A 368 17.91 8.37 -19.34
C PRO A 368 17.17 8.11 -20.65
N THR A 369 17.67 7.09 -21.36
CA THR A 369 17.27 6.76 -22.73
C THR A 369 15.78 6.43 -22.83
N ARG A 370 15.05 7.12 -23.73
CA ARG A 370 13.64 6.80 -23.99
C ARG A 370 13.49 5.60 -24.92
N CYS A 371 12.54 4.71 -24.65
CA CYS A 371 12.23 3.56 -25.51
C CYS A 371 10.74 3.14 -25.50
N ASP A 372 10.35 2.27 -26.45
CA ASP A 372 9.11 1.51 -26.34
C ASP A 372 9.33 0.30 -25.41
N VAL A 373 9.12 0.52 -24.12
CA VAL A 373 9.22 -0.50 -23.07
C VAL A 373 8.36 -1.73 -23.40
N ILE A 374 7.14 -1.54 -23.90
CA ILE A 374 6.19 -2.64 -24.13
C ILE A 374 6.67 -3.53 -25.28
N HIS A 375 7.21 -2.93 -26.34
CA HIS A 375 7.89 -3.68 -27.40
C HIS A 375 9.08 -4.46 -26.84
N THR A 376 9.92 -3.83 -26.01
CA THR A 376 11.12 -4.47 -25.46
C THR A 376 10.81 -5.66 -24.54
N LEU A 377 9.84 -5.54 -23.63
CA LEU A 377 9.44 -6.66 -22.75
C LEU A 377 8.87 -7.84 -23.55
N ARG A 378 8.08 -7.57 -24.61
CA ARG A 378 7.56 -8.61 -25.50
C ARG A 378 8.67 -9.28 -26.32
N ALA A 379 9.66 -8.52 -26.79
CA ALA A 379 10.80 -9.05 -27.52
C ALA A 379 11.67 -9.96 -26.65
N ALA A 380 11.94 -9.59 -25.40
CA ALA A 380 12.68 -10.42 -24.44
C ALA A 380 12.02 -11.80 -24.26
N ILE A 381 10.71 -11.83 -23.98
CA ILE A 381 9.94 -13.09 -23.86
C ILE A 381 10.00 -13.92 -25.15
N GLN A 382 9.92 -13.28 -26.33
CA GLN A 382 10.03 -13.96 -27.63
C GLN A 382 11.42 -14.56 -27.89
N ASN A 383 12.48 -14.00 -27.28
CA ASN A 383 13.84 -14.54 -27.34
C ASN A 383 14.09 -15.67 -26.32
N GLY A 384 13.12 -15.99 -25.45
CA GLY A 384 13.27 -16.93 -24.33
C GLY A 384 13.90 -16.32 -23.07
N GLU A 385 14.09 -15.00 -23.04
CA GLU A 385 14.51 -14.25 -21.85
C GLU A 385 13.31 -14.10 -20.88
N LYS A 386 13.60 -13.88 -19.59
CA LYS A 386 12.58 -13.70 -18.54
C LYS A 386 12.43 -12.23 -18.18
N VAL A 387 11.19 -11.84 -17.88
CA VAL A 387 10.82 -10.48 -17.45
C VAL A 387 10.45 -10.48 -15.97
N LEU A 388 11.12 -9.64 -15.19
CA LEU A 388 10.76 -9.33 -13.80
C LEU A 388 9.92 -8.05 -13.75
N LEU A 389 8.71 -8.13 -13.20
CA LEU A 389 7.87 -6.97 -12.89
C LEU A 389 7.98 -6.63 -11.39
N GLU A 390 8.52 -5.46 -11.09
CA GLU A 390 8.61 -4.95 -9.72
C GLU A 390 7.31 -4.24 -9.31
N GLY A 391 6.64 -4.77 -8.29
CA GLY A 391 5.48 -4.14 -7.66
C GLY A 391 5.87 -2.92 -6.83
N PRO A 392 5.24 -1.74 -7.04
CA PRO A 392 5.66 -0.50 -6.38
C PRO A 392 5.19 -0.44 -4.91
N GLN A 393 3.90 -0.67 -4.65
CA GLN A 393 3.35 -0.78 -3.29
C GLN A 393 2.91 -2.23 -3.02
N SER A 394 1.66 -2.44 -2.61
CA SER A 394 1.18 -3.70 -2.08
C SER A 394 -0.30 -3.92 -2.41
N TYR A 395 -0.77 -5.15 -2.24
CA TYR A 395 -2.12 -5.58 -2.55
C TYR A 395 -3.18 -4.69 -1.89
N TRP A 396 -3.11 -4.52 -0.56
CA TRP A 396 -4.11 -3.79 0.21
C TRP A 396 -4.04 -2.27 0.05
N LEU A 397 -2.98 -1.74 -0.57
CA LEU A 397 -2.90 -0.34 -0.96
C LEU A 397 -3.39 -0.09 -2.39
N SER A 398 -3.79 -1.10 -3.17
CA SER A 398 -4.28 -0.93 -4.54
C SER A 398 -5.60 -0.13 -4.57
N ASN A 399 -5.78 0.74 -5.57
CA ASN A 399 -7.09 1.36 -5.83
C ASN A 399 -8.17 0.31 -6.20
N ALA A 400 -7.78 -0.85 -6.72
CA ALA A 400 -8.70 -1.99 -6.94
C ALA A 400 -9.20 -2.62 -5.62
N ARG A 401 -8.70 -2.17 -4.47
CA ARG A 401 -9.06 -2.62 -3.11
C ARG A 401 -9.58 -1.47 -2.23
N GLU A 402 -9.96 -0.33 -2.80
CA GLU A 402 -10.48 0.83 -2.05
C GLU A 402 -11.79 0.56 -1.28
N HIS A 403 -12.57 -0.46 -1.67
CA HIS A 403 -13.75 -0.90 -0.90
C HIS A 403 -13.40 -1.48 0.49
N PHE A 404 -12.15 -1.88 0.69
CA PHE A 404 -11.66 -2.41 1.97
C PHE A 404 -11.07 -1.32 2.87
N TRP A 405 -10.59 -0.19 2.33
CA TRP A 405 -9.80 0.80 3.08
C TRP A 405 -9.95 2.24 2.57
N CYS A 406 -10.13 3.20 3.48
CA CYS A 406 -10.14 4.64 3.22
C CYS A 406 -8.83 5.21 2.65
N SER A 407 -7.69 4.52 2.82
CA SER A 407 -6.38 4.99 2.34
C SER A 407 -5.72 3.96 1.44
N THR A 408 -5.76 4.23 0.13
CA THR A 408 -5.11 3.47 -0.93
C THR A 408 -4.24 4.41 -1.77
N THR A 409 -3.34 3.84 -2.58
CA THR A 409 -2.67 4.58 -3.67
C THR A 409 -3.59 4.65 -4.89
N SER A 410 -3.39 5.63 -5.76
CA SER A 410 -4.22 5.84 -6.97
C SER A 410 -3.87 4.92 -8.16
N ALA A 411 -3.16 3.82 -7.90
CA ALA A 411 -2.66 2.87 -8.87
C ALA A 411 -3.11 1.45 -8.51
N ASP A 412 -3.27 0.57 -9.51
CA ASP A 412 -3.54 -0.84 -9.24
C ASP A 412 -2.22 -1.57 -8.98
N THR A 413 -1.94 -1.82 -7.71
CA THR A 413 -0.70 -2.42 -7.23
C THR A 413 -0.82 -3.93 -6.97
N THR A 414 -1.92 -4.54 -7.43
CA THR A 414 -2.04 -6.00 -7.50
C THR A 414 -1.22 -6.58 -8.65
N ALA A 415 -0.89 -7.86 -8.58
CA ALA A 415 -0.22 -8.59 -9.67
C ALA A 415 -0.99 -8.51 -11.01
N ALA A 416 -2.32 -8.53 -10.97
CA ALA A 416 -3.16 -8.32 -12.16
C ALA A 416 -2.95 -6.92 -12.76
N GLY A 417 -2.87 -5.88 -11.91
CA GLY A 417 -2.54 -4.51 -12.31
C GLY A 417 -1.15 -4.37 -12.93
N LEU A 418 -0.15 -5.08 -12.39
CA LEU A 418 1.20 -5.13 -12.97
C LEU A 418 1.19 -5.75 -14.37
N LEU A 419 0.57 -6.92 -14.52
CA LEU A 419 0.50 -7.64 -15.80
C LEU A 419 -0.29 -6.87 -16.87
N ALA A 420 -1.41 -6.25 -16.48
CA ALA A 420 -2.21 -5.41 -17.37
C ALA A 420 -1.43 -4.17 -17.85
N THR A 421 -0.68 -3.53 -16.96
CA THR A 421 0.13 -2.33 -17.30
C THR A 421 1.42 -2.67 -18.05
N ALA A 422 1.95 -3.90 -17.92
CA ALA A 422 2.97 -4.46 -18.81
C ALA A 422 2.43 -4.78 -20.23
N GLN A 423 1.11 -4.81 -20.41
CA GLN A 423 0.42 -5.20 -21.65
C GLN A 423 0.88 -6.56 -22.21
N LEU A 424 1.17 -7.51 -21.31
CA LEU A 424 1.54 -8.88 -21.68
C LEU A 424 0.27 -9.74 -21.79
N ASN A 425 0.18 -10.59 -22.81
CA ASN A 425 -0.96 -11.48 -22.97
C ASN A 425 -0.75 -12.74 -22.13
N PHE A 426 -1.47 -12.85 -21.01
CA PHE A 426 -1.42 -13.99 -20.08
C PHE A 426 -1.78 -15.35 -20.73
N GLN A 427 -2.42 -15.37 -21.91
CA GLN A 427 -2.65 -16.60 -22.67
C GLN A 427 -1.40 -17.11 -23.41
N ASN A 428 -0.39 -16.24 -23.56
CA ASN A 428 0.82 -16.48 -24.35
C ASN A 428 2.11 -16.45 -23.51
N CYS A 429 2.03 -16.19 -22.20
CA CYS A 429 3.16 -16.25 -21.28
C CYS A 429 2.75 -16.91 -19.97
N ARG A 430 3.63 -17.72 -19.38
CA ARG A 430 3.49 -18.21 -18.01
C ARG A 430 3.94 -17.12 -17.05
N ALA A 431 3.10 -16.78 -16.08
CA ALA A 431 3.40 -15.76 -15.10
C ALA A 431 3.27 -16.31 -13.67
N VAL A 432 4.21 -15.93 -12.82
CA VAL A 432 4.22 -16.27 -11.38
C VAL A 432 4.32 -15.01 -10.54
N VAL A 433 3.68 -15.03 -9.37
CA VAL A 433 3.80 -13.98 -8.35
C VAL A 433 4.52 -14.56 -7.15
N ILE A 434 5.52 -13.83 -6.65
CA ILE A 434 6.09 -14.00 -5.32
C ILE A 434 5.55 -12.84 -4.48
N ASN A 435 4.66 -13.16 -3.55
CA ASN A 435 4.15 -12.20 -2.58
C ASN A 435 5.23 -11.93 -1.52
N VAL A 436 5.33 -10.71 -1.03
CA VAL A 436 6.28 -10.35 0.05
C VAL A 436 5.51 -9.77 1.23
N HIS A 437 5.61 -10.44 2.37
CA HIS A 437 5.11 -9.98 3.67
C HIS A 437 6.29 -9.74 4.62
N LYS A 438 6.06 -9.05 5.75
CA LYS A 438 7.08 -8.79 6.78
C LYS A 438 6.63 -9.35 8.12
N ALA A 439 7.53 -10.00 8.86
CA ALA A 439 7.23 -10.56 10.17
C ALA A 439 8.51 -10.74 11.01
N PRO A 440 8.45 -10.62 12.36
CA PRO A 440 7.41 -9.92 13.12
C PRO A 440 7.30 -8.43 12.76
N ALA A 441 6.44 -7.69 13.46
CA ALA A 441 6.20 -6.26 13.23
C ALA A 441 5.70 -5.95 11.80
N SER A 442 4.63 -6.63 11.39
CA SER A 442 3.87 -6.30 10.16
C SER A 442 3.36 -4.86 10.25
N SER A 443 3.59 -4.03 9.22
CA SER A 443 3.49 -2.57 9.34
C SER A 443 2.48 -1.93 8.38
N ARG A 444 1.70 -0.94 8.83
CA ARG A 444 0.75 -0.20 7.97
C ARG A 444 1.24 1.19 7.54
N VAL A 445 1.19 1.43 6.22
CA VAL A 445 1.27 2.77 5.62
C VAL A 445 -0.13 3.30 5.31
N GLY A 446 -0.45 4.51 5.79
CA GLY A 446 -1.72 5.19 5.47
C GLY A 446 -2.90 4.78 6.36
N LEU A 447 -3.92 5.65 6.39
CA LEU A 447 -5.03 5.56 7.35
C LEU A 447 -5.90 4.30 7.14
N GLY A 448 -6.42 3.76 8.24
CA GLY A 448 -7.52 2.79 8.21
C GLY A 448 -7.40 1.66 9.23
N ALA A 449 -8.47 0.88 9.37
CA ALA A 449 -8.55 -0.23 10.34
C ALA A 449 -7.44 -1.28 10.11
N CYS A 450 -6.87 -1.85 11.17
CA CYS A 450 -5.85 -2.89 11.03
C CYS A 450 -5.89 -3.78 12.28
N PRO A 451 -6.72 -4.84 12.30
CA PRO A 451 -7.03 -5.56 13.54
C PRO A 451 -5.81 -6.17 14.25
N CYS A 452 -4.79 -6.59 13.49
CA CYS A 452 -3.54 -7.13 14.04
C CYS A 452 -2.56 -6.07 14.62
N SER A 453 -2.84 -4.77 14.49
CA SER A 453 -1.99 -3.69 15.01
C SER A 453 -2.11 -3.54 16.52
N PHE A 454 -0.99 -3.25 17.21
CA PHE A 454 -0.98 -3.06 18.67
C PHE A 454 -1.74 -1.80 19.14
N VAL A 455 -1.93 -0.82 18.24
CA VAL A 455 -2.68 0.44 18.48
C VAL A 455 -3.44 0.84 17.21
N PRO A 456 -4.50 1.69 17.31
CA PRO A 456 -5.16 2.27 16.13
C PRO A 456 -4.18 2.99 15.21
N GLN A 457 -4.36 2.86 13.90
CA GLN A 457 -3.41 3.34 12.89
C GLN A 457 -3.11 4.85 13.00
N ASP A 458 -4.04 5.68 13.44
CA ASP A 458 -3.84 7.12 13.56
C ASP A 458 -3.15 7.54 14.88
N PHE A 459 -2.80 6.60 15.77
CA PHE A 459 -2.25 6.84 17.12
C PHE A 459 -1.13 7.88 17.16
N PHE A 460 -0.06 7.71 16.38
CA PHE A 460 1.05 8.67 16.33
C PHE A 460 0.58 10.03 15.75
N SER A 461 -0.10 10.00 14.60
CA SER A 461 -0.53 11.22 13.91
C SER A 461 -1.56 12.06 14.67
N GLY A 462 -2.49 11.42 15.40
CA GLY A 462 -3.51 12.08 16.23
C GLY A 462 -2.91 12.78 17.45
N GLN A 463 -1.76 12.30 17.92
CA GLN A 463 -0.94 12.94 18.97
C GLN A 463 0.02 14.00 18.41
N GLY A 464 0.07 14.19 17.09
CA GLY A 464 0.93 15.17 16.43
C GLY A 464 2.37 14.71 16.16
N ILE A 465 2.69 13.45 16.42
CA ILE A 465 4.00 12.84 16.18
C ILE A 465 4.21 12.72 14.66
N LYS A 466 5.24 13.41 14.14
CA LYS A 466 5.66 13.42 12.74
C LYS A 466 6.88 12.54 12.49
N THR A 467 7.75 12.37 13.48
CA THR A 467 8.97 11.55 13.41
C THR A 467 9.16 10.72 14.68
N LEU A 468 9.98 9.67 14.62
CA LEU A 468 10.38 8.91 15.82
C LEU A 468 11.09 9.80 16.87
N HIS A 469 11.68 10.93 16.48
CA HIS A 469 12.35 11.87 17.40
C HIS A 469 11.38 12.80 18.15
N ASP A 470 10.08 12.81 17.81
CA ASP A 470 9.08 13.58 18.55
C ASP A 470 8.56 12.81 19.79
N LEU A 471 8.93 11.54 19.93
CA LEU A 471 8.69 10.73 21.12
C LEU A 471 9.66 11.16 22.26
N PRO A 472 9.21 11.15 23.54
CA PRO A 472 10.10 11.43 24.66
C PRO A 472 11.30 10.47 24.71
N GLU A 473 12.47 11.00 25.05
CA GLU A 473 13.70 10.22 25.20
C GLU A 473 13.52 9.13 26.28
N ASN A 474 13.93 7.89 25.95
CA ASN A 474 13.77 6.67 26.76
C ASN A 474 12.33 6.16 26.95
N MET A 475 11.31 6.72 26.29
CA MET A 475 9.94 6.20 26.39
C MET A 475 9.84 4.79 25.78
N CYS A 476 9.44 3.81 26.60
CA CYS A 476 9.29 2.41 26.19
C CYS A 476 10.55 1.82 25.53
N ALA A 477 11.74 2.17 26.04
CA ALA A 477 13.02 1.80 25.43
C ALA A 477 13.47 0.34 25.70
N ASP A 478 12.94 -0.32 26.74
CA ASP A 478 13.26 -1.71 27.06
C ASP A 478 12.38 -2.66 26.23
N PHE A 479 12.80 -2.93 24.99
CA PHE A 479 12.06 -3.80 24.08
C PHE A 479 11.90 -5.22 24.64
N ASP A 480 12.92 -5.75 25.34
CA ASP A 480 12.93 -7.10 25.87
C ASP A 480 11.86 -7.29 26.96
N ALA A 481 11.83 -6.41 27.96
CA ALA A 481 10.81 -6.45 29.02
C ALA A 481 9.38 -6.22 28.47
N ILE A 482 9.24 -5.41 27.42
CA ILE A 482 7.94 -5.09 26.80
C ILE A 482 7.43 -6.27 25.97
N GLN A 483 8.25 -6.88 25.11
CA GLN A 483 7.85 -8.06 24.33
C GLN A 483 7.54 -9.23 25.25
N HIS A 484 8.36 -9.46 26.28
CA HIS A 484 8.15 -10.51 27.27
C HIS A 484 6.77 -10.36 27.93
N LYS A 485 6.49 -9.17 28.47
CA LYS A 485 5.21 -8.87 29.14
C LYS A 485 4.01 -9.00 28.21
N TYR A 486 4.13 -8.57 26.95
CA TYR A 486 3.05 -8.75 25.97
C TYR A 486 2.78 -10.23 25.66
N PHE A 487 3.83 -11.02 25.45
CA PHE A 487 3.69 -12.42 25.01
C PHE A 487 3.54 -13.46 26.13
N THR A 488 3.77 -13.09 27.41
CA THR A 488 3.65 -14.00 28.56
C THR A 488 2.59 -13.59 29.59
N GLU A 489 2.30 -12.30 29.76
CA GLU A 489 1.33 -11.82 30.76
C GLU A 489 0.03 -11.28 30.15
N ALA A 490 0.05 -10.73 28.93
CA ALA A 490 -1.17 -10.16 28.34
C ALA A 490 -2.15 -11.25 27.86
N TYR A 491 -1.70 -12.47 27.62
CA TYR A 491 -2.56 -13.58 27.21
C TYR A 491 -2.82 -14.50 28.42
N LYS A 492 -4.09 -14.88 28.63
CA LYS A 492 -4.45 -15.81 29.71
C LYS A 492 -4.37 -17.25 29.23
N ASN A 493 -3.98 -18.14 30.14
CA ASN A 493 -3.98 -19.59 29.95
C ASN A 493 -3.14 -20.08 28.77
N ILE A 494 -2.00 -19.43 28.51
CA ILE A 494 -1.14 -19.67 27.33
C ILE A 494 -0.72 -21.14 27.21
N ASP A 495 -0.43 -21.79 28.34
CA ASP A 495 0.04 -23.18 28.39
C ASP A 495 -1.12 -24.18 28.65
N ASP A 496 -2.38 -23.76 28.51
CA ASP A 496 -3.59 -24.60 28.58
C ASP A 496 -4.42 -24.51 27.28
N PRO A 497 -4.21 -25.46 26.34
CA PRO A 497 -4.95 -25.55 25.09
C PRO A 497 -6.48 -25.57 25.22
N GLU A 498 -7.04 -26.08 26.33
CA GLU A 498 -8.50 -26.20 26.52
C GLU A 498 -9.16 -24.88 26.91
N SER A 499 -8.38 -23.87 27.33
CA SER A 499 -8.91 -22.56 27.75
C SER A 499 -8.19 -21.33 27.16
N PHE A 500 -7.12 -21.51 26.39
CA PHE A 500 -6.45 -20.43 25.63
C PHE A 500 -7.36 -19.87 24.52
N LYS A 501 -7.71 -18.58 24.61
CA LYS A 501 -8.61 -17.92 23.62
C LYS A 501 -7.91 -17.02 22.59
N GLY A 502 -6.59 -16.82 22.69
CA GLY A 502 -5.85 -15.98 21.75
C GLY A 502 -6.17 -14.47 21.78
N ILE A 503 -6.83 -13.97 22.84
CA ILE A 503 -7.14 -12.53 23.01
C ILE A 503 -6.19 -11.93 24.06
N ALA A 504 -5.55 -10.80 23.72
CA ALA A 504 -4.71 -10.04 24.64
C ALA A 504 -5.54 -9.13 25.58
N GLU A 505 -5.27 -9.24 26.88
CA GLU A 505 -5.76 -8.35 27.94
C GLU A 505 -5.01 -7.00 27.89
N PRO A 506 -5.70 -5.86 28.04
CA PRO A 506 -5.08 -4.53 28.03
C PRO A 506 -4.37 -4.24 29.37
N ILE A 507 -3.35 -5.03 29.71
CA ILE A 507 -2.52 -4.81 30.90
C ILE A 507 -1.65 -3.55 30.77
N GLU A 508 -1.05 -3.12 31.88
CA GLU A 508 -0.17 -1.95 31.92
C GLU A 508 1.32 -2.35 31.99
N TYR A 509 2.15 -1.59 31.30
CA TYR A 509 3.61 -1.56 31.41
C TYR A 509 4.03 -0.25 32.08
N THR A 510 5.10 -0.26 32.88
CA THR A 510 5.59 0.93 33.60
C THR A 510 7.11 1.02 33.49
N ASP A 511 7.61 2.19 33.10
CA ASP A 511 9.04 2.52 33.09
C ASP A 511 9.29 3.87 33.78
N SER A 512 10.52 4.41 33.67
CA SER A 512 10.88 5.70 34.25
C SER A 512 10.18 6.92 33.63
N THR A 513 9.57 6.76 32.46
CA THR A 513 8.90 7.83 31.69
C THR A 513 7.39 7.84 31.89
N GLY A 514 6.78 6.71 32.27
CA GLY A 514 5.34 6.67 32.56
C GLY A 514 4.75 5.28 32.78
N ILE A 515 3.42 5.24 32.71
CA ILE A 515 2.61 4.00 32.69
C ILE A 515 1.88 3.98 31.35
N TYR A 516 1.90 2.84 30.69
CA TYR A 516 1.45 2.62 29.33
C TYR A 516 0.54 1.40 29.25
N ASN A 517 -0.46 1.42 28.37
CA ASN A 517 -1.10 0.19 27.91
C ASN A 517 -0.04 -0.67 27.18
N ILE A 518 -0.05 -1.99 27.36
CA ILE A 518 0.97 -2.85 26.77
C ILE A 518 1.02 -2.80 25.23
N GLY A 519 -0.12 -2.57 24.55
CA GLY A 519 -0.16 -2.36 23.10
C GLY A 519 0.50 -1.05 22.68
N VAL A 520 0.34 0.02 23.47
CA VAL A 520 1.07 1.29 23.28
C VAL A 520 2.57 1.09 23.47
N ALA A 521 2.98 0.35 24.50
CA ALA A 521 4.38 0.03 24.75
C ALA A 521 4.98 -0.77 23.57
N MET A 522 4.30 -1.83 23.11
CA MET A 522 4.71 -2.62 21.93
C MET A 522 4.81 -1.78 20.65
N ALA A 523 3.84 -0.89 20.40
CA ALA A 523 3.85 -0.03 19.22
C ALA A 523 5.02 0.97 19.22
N VAL A 524 5.35 1.53 20.38
CA VAL A 524 6.47 2.49 20.53
C VAL A 524 7.81 1.75 20.51
N ALA A 525 7.99 0.75 21.38
CA ALA A 525 9.22 -0.01 21.50
C ALA A 525 9.58 -0.72 20.18
N GLY A 526 8.63 -1.43 19.57
CA GLY A 526 8.85 -2.10 18.29
C GLY A 526 9.21 -1.13 17.15
N SER A 527 8.64 0.07 17.13
CA SER A 527 8.95 1.04 16.08
C SER A 527 10.29 1.75 16.27
N ILE A 528 10.77 1.87 17.51
CA ILE A 528 12.12 2.35 17.84
C ILE A 528 13.15 1.25 17.54
N HIS A 529 12.96 0.06 18.13
CA HIS A 529 13.87 -1.09 18.06
C HIS A 529 14.12 -1.55 16.62
N HIS A 530 13.04 -1.74 15.85
CA HIS A 530 13.13 -2.17 14.43
C HIS A 530 13.38 -1.02 13.45
N GLY A 531 13.50 0.22 13.93
CA GLY A 531 13.68 1.43 13.11
C GLY A 531 12.52 1.71 12.14
N GLU A 532 11.32 1.19 12.42
CA GLU A 532 10.16 1.18 11.53
C GLU A 532 9.56 2.58 11.33
N CYS A 533 10.10 3.28 10.33
CA CYS A 533 9.65 4.59 9.92
C CYS A 533 9.70 4.78 8.39
N GLY A 534 8.85 5.66 7.86
CA GLY A 534 8.83 5.94 6.43
C GLY A 534 10.16 6.57 5.95
N ALA A 535 10.80 5.96 4.95
CA ALA A 535 12.16 6.32 4.51
C ALA A 535 12.37 7.82 4.20
N VAL A 536 11.36 8.48 3.61
CA VAL A 536 11.40 9.92 3.29
C VAL A 536 10.78 10.79 4.38
N THR A 537 9.64 10.36 4.93
CA THR A 537 8.84 11.20 5.85
C THR A 537 9.30 11.12 7.31
N ARG A 538 10.10 10.11 7.66
CA ARG A 538 10.51 9.70 9.01
C ARG A 538 9.35 9.40 9.98
N LYS A 539 8.11 9.36 9.49
CA LYS A 539 6.92 9.02 10.27
C LYS A 539 7.04 7.60 10.83
N PRO A 540 6.84 7.38 12.14
CA PRO A 540 6.74 6.03 12.70
C PRO A 540 5.69 5.22 11.94
N ARG A 541 5.97 3.95 11.66
CA ARG A 541 4.95 2.99 11.25
C ARG A 541 4.26 2.46 12.51
N ILE A 542 3.04 1.96 12.35
CA ILE A 542 2.44 1.14 13.39
C ILE A 542 2.64 -0.31 12.99
N CYS A 543 3.18 -1.04 13.96
CA CYS A 543 3.50 -2.45 13.86
C CYS A 543 2.37 -3.28 14.48
N GLY A 544 2.30 -4.52 14.04
CA GLY A 544 1.35 -5.53 14.51
C GLY A 544 1.88 -6.93 14.31
N LEU A 545 0.99 -7.89 14.57
CA LEU A 545 1.22 -9.32 14.38
C LEU A 545 1.17 -9.69 12.89
N PHE A 546 1.66 -10.89 12.54
CA PHE A 546 1.39 -11.45 11.21
C PHE A 546 -0.12 -11.69 11.05
N ASP A 547 -0.68 -11.41 9.88
CA ASP A 547 -2.13 -11.46 9.66
C ASP A 547 -2.51 -12.48 8.58
N CYS A 548 -2.84 -13.70 9.02
CA CYS A 548 -3.25 -14.76 8.11
C CYS A 548 -4.63 -14.49 7.48
N VAL A 549 -5.50 -13.71 8.13
CA VAL A 549 -6.79 -13.33 7.56
C VAL A 549 -6.57 -12.51 6.29
N LEU A 550 -5.74 -11.48 6.36
CA LEU A 550 -5.40 -10.64 5.20
C LEU A 550 -4.46 -11.34 4.20
N GLN A 551 -3.54 -12.18 4.66
CA GLN A 551 -2.62 -12.90 3.77
C GLN A 551 -3.32 -14.05 3.00
N SER A 552 -4.38 -14.66 3.54
CA SER A 552 -5.14 -15.71 2.86
C SER A 552 -5.82 -15.20 1.57
N GLU A 553 -6.50 -14.05 1.64
CA GLU A 553 -7.09 -13.35 0.48
C GLU A 553 -6.02 -12.97 -0.55
N VAL A 554 -4.85 -12.48 -0.13
CA VAL A 554 -3.73 -12.15 -1.03
C VAL A 554 -3.26 -13.40 -1.78
N SER A 555 -3.11 -14.52 -1.07
CA SER A 555 -2.61 -15.78 -1.64
C SER A 555 -3.63 -16.39 -2.60
N ALA A 556 -4.93 -16.32 -2.26
CA ALA A 556 -6.03 -16.76 -3.12
C ALA A 556 -6.16 -15.94 -4.41
N VAL A 557 -5.84 -14.64 -4.38
CA VAL A 557 -6.01 -13.73 -5.53
C VAL A 557 -4.74 -13.58 -6.38
N GLN A 558 -3.55 -13.52 -5.77
CA GLN A 558 -2.29 -13.29 -6.47
C GLN A 558 -1.51 -14.59 -6.75
N GLY A 559 -1.84 -15.69 -6.07
CA GLY A 559 -1.12 -16.96 -6.15
C GLY A 559 -0.35 -17.29 -4.88
N PRO A 560 0.10 -18.54 -4.72
CA PRO A 560 0.41 -19.12 -3.41
C PRO A 560 1.81 -18.81 -2.89
N TYR A 561 2.74 -18.28 -3.68
CA TYR A 561 4.13 -18.16 -3.25
C TYR A 561 4.34 -16.94 -2.36
N LEU A 562 5.01 -17.14 -1.22
CA LEU A 562 5.28 -16.13 -0.21
C LEU A 562 6.78 -16.07 0.13
N SER A 563 7.30 -14.86 0.28
CA SER A 563 8.58 -14.55 0.90
C SER A 563 8.32 -13.70 2.14
N ILE A 564 8.90 -14.06 3.29
CA ILE A 564 8.71 -13.34 4.56
C ILE A 564 9.98 -12.58 4.90
N SER A 565 9.96 -11.27 4.79
CA SER A 565 11.11 -10.41 5.07
C SER A 565 11.28 -10.09 6.55
N ALA A 566 12.53 -9.81 6.92
CA ALA A 566 12.96 -9.39 8.26
C ALA A 566 12.60 -10.39 9.40
N LEU A 567 12.61 -11.69 9.10
CA LEU A 567 12.24 -12.74 10.06
C LEU A 567 13.34 -12.97 11.12
N ASP A 568 14.57 -12.52 10.86
CA ASP A 568 15.62 -12.29 11.86
C ASP A 568 15.15 -11.47 13.06
N ARG A 569 14.16 -10.58 12.89
CA ARG A 569 13.59 -9.84 14.02
C ARG A 569 12.94 -10.75 15.06
N GLY A 570 12.54 -11.97 14.70
CA GLY A 570 12.01 -12.96 15.63
C GLY A 570 13.05 -13.46 16.64
N ASP A 571 14.34 -13.25 16.38
CA ASP A 571 15.44 -13.59 17.28
C ASP A 571 15.36 -12.83 18.63
N ASP A 572 14.67 -11.69 18.67
CA ASP A 572 14.49 -10.90 19.90
C ASP A 572 13.25 -11.32 20.74
N TYR A 573 12.38 -12.19 20.20
CA TYR A 573 11.06 -12.48 20.77
C TYR A 573 11.03 -13.82 21.53
N ASP A 574 10.35 -13.85 22.69
CA ASP A 574 10.14 -15.09 23.46
C ASP A 574 9.01 -15.96 22.84
N ARG A 575 8.00 -15.31 22.24
CA ARG A 575 6.96 -15.93 21.39
C ARG A 575 6.61 -15.01 20.24
N VAL A 576 6.15 -15.57 19.12
CA VAL A 576 5.65 -14.81 17.97
C VAL A 576 4.14 -14.98 17.86
N GLY A 577 3.42 -13.88 17.64
CA GLY A 577 1.97 -13.90 17.47
C GLY A 577 1.54 -13.90 16.01
N VAL A 578 0.60 -14.78 15.67
CA VAL A 578 -0.03 -14.90 14.35
C VAL A 578 -1.53 -14.73 14.49
N THR A 579 -2.11 -13.74 13.80
CA THR A 579 -3.56 -13.50 13.79
C THR A 579 -4.22 -14.45 12.80
N ILE A 580 -4.96 -15.44 13.32
CA ILE A 580 -5.60 -16.51 12.52
C ILE A 580 -7.06 -16.22 12.21
N ALA A 581 -7.71 -15.38 13.02
CA ALA A 581 -9.09 -14.97 12.88
C ALA A 581 -9.30 -13.60 13.53
N TYR A 582 -10.45 -12.98 13.26
CA TYR A 582 -10.96 -11.84 13.99
C TYR A 582 -12.29 -12.19 14.66
N ILE A 583 -12.59 -11.52 15.77
CA ILE A 583 -13.92 -11.44 16.38
C ILE A 583 -14.46 -10.01 16.22
N TYR A 584 -15.68 -9.89 15.69
CA TYR A 584 -16.38 -8.61 15.61
C TYR A 584 -16.96 -8.22 16.97
N TYR A 585 -16.69 -7.00 17.43
CA TYR A 585 -17.30 -6.40 18.61
C TYR A 585 -17.39 -4.87 18.54
N SER A 586 -18.61 -4.35 18.72
CA SER A 586 -18.90 -2.94 19.00
C SER A 586 -19.49 -2.81 20.40
N PRO A 587 -18.88 -2.02 21.31
CA PRO A 587 -19.48 -1.64 22.60
C PRO A 587 -20.84 -0.97 22.47
N GLU A 588 -21.05 -0.25 21.36
CA GLU A 588 -22.30 0.43 21.02
C GLU A 588 -23.33 -0.52 20.35
N ASN A 589 -23.01 -1.82 20.25
CA ASN A 589 -23.79 -2.86 19.58
C ASN A 589 -24.20 -2.47 18.14
N ILE A 590 -23.29 -1.82 17.42
CA ILE A 590 -23.41 -1.54 16.00
C ILE A 590 -23.38 -2.87 15.25
N GLU A 591 -24.29 -3.04 14.30
CA GLU A 591 -24.26 -4.10 13.31
C GLU A 591 -23.99 -3.48 11.93
N VAL A 592 -23.17 -4.14 11.11
CA VAL A 592 -22.78 -3.62 9.78
C VAL A 592 -23.16 -4.62 8.71
N ASP A 593 -23.87 -4.19 7.68
CA ASP A 593 -24.01 -4.96 6.44
C ASP A 593 -22.89 -4.54 5.49
N VAL A 594 -22.03 -5.48 5.11
CA VAL A 594 -20.98 -5.28 4.12
C VAL A 594 -21.03 -6.40 3.10
N ASN A 595 -21.19 -6.03 1.83
CA ASN A 595 -21.33 -6.96 0.70
C ASN A 595 -22.47 -7.99 0.86
N GLY A 596 -23.54 -7.65 1.60
CA GLY A 596 -24.69 -8.53 1.84
C GLY A 596 -24.46 -9.54 2.98
N LYS A 597 -23.32 -9.47 3.68
CA LYS A 597 -23.07 -10.19 4.94
C LYS A 597 -23.20 -9.21 6.09
N LYS A 598 -24.13 -9.50 7.00
CA LYS A 598 -24.35 -8.75 8.23
C LYS A 598 -23.39 -9.24 9.32
N TYR A 599 -22.67 -8.32 9.95
CA TYR A 599 -21.76 -8.53 11.07
C TYR A 599 -22.34 -7.95 12.35
N LYS A 600 -22.25 -8.71 13.44
CA LYS A 600 -22.71 -8.37 14.80
C LYS A 600 -21.75 -8.93 15.85
N ASN A 601 -21.92 -8.49 17.09
CA ASN A 601 -21.07 -8.90 18.23
C ASN A 601 -20.98 -10.43 18.37
N GLY A 602 -19.75 -10.94 18.37
CA GLY A 602 -19.44 -12.38 18.47
C GLY A 602 -19.28 -13.10 17.13
N ASP A 603 -19.52 -12.46 15.99
CA ASP A 603 -19.23 -13.07 14.69
C ASP A 603 -17.71 -13.22 14.48
N ILE A 604 -17.29 -14.41 14.04
CA ILE A 604 -15.90 -14.76 13.76
C ILE A 604 -15.64 -14.67 12.25
N ILE A 605 -14.50 -14.08 11.88
CA ILE A 605 -13.96 -13.99 10.51
C ILE A 605 -12.64 -14.74 10.49
N ARG A 606 -12.54 -15.83 9.75
CA ARG A 606 -11.35 -16.70 9.71
C ARG A 606 -10.41 -16.33 8.57
N ALA A 607 -9.16 -16.77 8.64
CA ALA A 607 -8.37 -16.92 7.43
C ALA A 607 -9.09 -17.87 6.44
N GLY A 608 -9.14 -17.48 5.16
CA GLY A 608 -9.96 -18.14 4.14
C GLY A 608 -11.42 -17.68 4.05
N ASP A 609 -11.97 -16.96 5.04
CA ASP A 609 -13.27 -16.27 4.88
C ASP A 609 -13.11 -15.04 3.95
N PRO A 610 -14.16 -14.64 3.21
CA PRO A 610 -14.17 -13.36 2.51
C PRO A 610 -13.96 -12.19 3.49
N VAL A 611 -12.84 -11.48 3.33
CA VAL A 611 -12.48 -10.33 4.16
C VAL A 611 -13.59 -9.27 4.05
N PRO A 612 -14.11 -8.71 5.17
CA PRO A 612 -15.09 -7.63 5.09
C PRO A 612 -14.47 -6.29 4.67
N GLY A 613 -15.30 -5.35 4.24
CA GLY A 613 -14.91 -3.96 4.06
C GLY A 613 -14.72 -3.21 5.39
N GLU A 614 -14.08 -2.03 5.32
CA GLU A 614 -13.52 -1.33 6.49
C GLU A 614 -14.50 -1.10 7.63
N ALA A 615 -15.76 -0.82 7.31
CA ALA A 615 -16.80 -0.50 8.28
C ALA A 615 -17.03 -1.63 9.32
N ALA A 616 -16.79 -2.90 8.96
CA ALA A 616 -16.79 -3.99 9.93
C ALA A 616 -15.41 -4.24 10.55
N LEU A 617 -14.32 -4.00 9.80
CA LEU A 617 -12.94 -4.17 10.28
C LEU A 617 -12.56 -3.19 11.40
N TYR A 618 -13.18 -2.01 11.46
CA TYR A 618 -13.05 -1.08 12.61
C TYR A 618 -13.52 -1.66 13.96
N HIS A 619 -14.34 -2.70 13.92
CA HIS A 619 -14.88 -3.41 15.08
C HIS A 619 -14.26 -4.81 15.25
N CYS A 620 -13.28 -5.18 14.42
CA CYS A 620 -12.63 -6.47 14.48
C CYS A 620 -11.44 -6.45 15.45
N HIS A 621 -11.40 -7.44 16.35
CA HIS A 621 -10.29 -7.69 17.27
C HIS A 621 -9.57 -9.00 16.91
N PRO A 622 -8.24 -9.07 17.03
CA PRO A 622 -7.47 -10.22 16.58
C PRO A 622 -7.59 -11.41 17.55
N ILE A 623 -7.76 -12.61 16.99
CA ILE A 623 -7.57 -13.88 17.67
C ILE A 623 -6.20 -14.44 17.23
N THR A 624 -5.33 -14.62 18.20
CA THR A 624 -3.89 -14.84 18.01
C THR A 624 -3.48 -16.26 18.41
N LYS A 625 -2.88 -17.02 17.49
CA LYS A 625 -2.04 -18.18 17.85
C LYS A 625 -0.67 -17.65 18.30
N LEU A 626 -0.15 -18.18 19.41
CA LEU A 626 1.20 -17.89 19.89
C LEU A 626 2.09 -19.10 19.61
N VAL A 627 3.12 -18.92 18.78
CA VAL A 627 4.14 -19.94 18.49
C VAL A 627 5.41 -19.67 19.32
N LYS A 628 6.21 -20.70 19.60
CA LYS A 628 7.46 -20.52 20.37
C LYS A 628 8.42 -19.58 19.61
N GLY A 629 9.03 -18.63 20.31
CA GLY A 629 10.13 -17.82 19.75
C GLY A 629 11.41 -18.65 19.57
N TRP A 630 12.37 -18.10 18.82
CA TRP A 630 13.62 -18.78 18.49
C TRP A 630 14.88 -18.02 18.94
N LYS A 631 14.73 -17.15 19.94
CA LYS A 631 15.80 -16.41 20.63
C LYS A 631 16.95 -17.24 21.16
N GLU A 632 16.70 -18.51 21.49
CA GLU A 632 17.72 -19.49 21.91
C GLU A 632 18.55 -20.05 20.73
N SER A 633 18.05 -19.92 19.50
CA SER A 633 18.63 -20.43 18.24
C SER A 633 18.41 -19.41 17.11
N PRO A 634 19.01 -18.21 17.20
CA PRO A 634 18.74 -17.09 16.29
C PRO A 634 19.03 -17.44 14.82
N ILE A 635 18.25 -16.87 13.90
CA ILE A 635 18.40 -17.12 12.47
C ILE A 635 19.21 -16.06 11.73
N ALA A 636 19.48 -14.90 12.34
CA ALA A 636 20.22 -13.81 11.72
C ALA A 636 21.58 -14.25 11.15
N ALA A 637 21.89 -13.80 9.92
CA ALA A 637 23.10 -14.13 9.19
C ALA A 637 24.41 -13.71 9.89
N THR A 638 24.32 -12.86 10.93
CA THR A 638 25.43 -12.44 11.78
C THR A 638 25.87 -13.48 12.82
N VAL A 639 25.04 -14.48 13.09
CA VAL A 639 25.24 -15.50 14.15
C VAL A 639 25.01 -16.94 13.70
N ARG A 640 24.07 -17.15 12.75
CA ARG A 640 23.74 -18.47 12.19
C ARG A 640 24.82 -18.98 11.23
N GLN A 641 25.05 -20.29 11.18
CA GLN A 641 25.86 -20.93 10.14
C GLN A 641 24.96 -21.54 9.04
N GLN A 642 25.48 -21.58 7.82
CA GLN A 642 24.75 -22.11 6.68
C GLN A 642 24.46 -23.62 6.87
N ASN A 643 23.23 -24.04 6.59
CA ASN A 643 22.72 -25.40 6.82
C ASN A 643 22.61 -25.82 8.30
N ASP A 644 22.67 -24.89 9.26
CA ASP A 644 22.17 -25.17 10.61
C ASP A 644 20.70 -25.64 10.53
N PRO A 645 20.20 -26.49 11.44
CA PRO A 645 18.77 -26.81 11.53
C PRO A 645 17.92 -25.57 11.80
N LEU A 646 16.75 -25.45 11.16
CA LEU A 646 15.82 -24.36 11.45
C LEU A 646 15.17 -24.59 12.82
N PRO A 647 14.98 -23.55 13.66
CA PRO A 647 14.41 -23.73 15.00
C PRO A 647 12.97 -24.25 14.96
N ASP A 648 12.59 -25.11 15.91
CA ASP A 648 11.23 -25.70 15.99
C ASP A 648 10.12 -24.63 15.98
N GLY A 649 10.30 -23.54 16.74
CA GLY A 649 9.34 -22.43 16.80
C GLY A 649 9.22 -21.63 15.48
N LEU A 650 10.28 -21.62 14.67
CA LEU A 650 10.23 -21.09 13.31
C LEU A 650 9.50 -22.05 12.37
N CYS A 651 9.71 -23.36 12.51
CA CYS A 651 8.96 -24.36 11.75
C CYS A 651 7.46 -24.31 12.09
N GLU A 652 7.10 -24.16 13.38
CA GLU A 652 5.72 -23.92 13.83
C GLU A 652 5.13 -22.64 13.22
N PHE A 653 5.89 -21.53 13.21
CA PHE A 653 5.48 -20.28 12.56
C PHE A 653 5.21 -20.47 11.07
N LEU A 654 6.12 -21.13 10.35
CA LEU A 654 6.01 -21.36 8.91
C LEU A 654 4.83 -22.29 8.57
N ALA A 655 4.68 -23.40 9.28
CA ALA A 655 3.56 -24.32 9.12
C ALA A 655 2.21 -23.63 9.41
N THR A 656 2.15 -22.79 10.45
CA THR A 656 0.98 -21.95 10.76
C THR A 656 0.65 -21.01 9.59
N VAL A 657 1.64 -20.31 9.05
CA VAL A 657 1.43 -19.38 7.93
C VAL A 657 0.97 -20.13 6.68
N GLU A 658 1.60 -21.24 6.31
CA GLU A 658 1.18 -22.05 5.14
C GLU A 658 -0.25 -22.59 5.30
N HIS A 659 -0.58 -23.15 6.46
CA HIS A 659 -1.90 -23.72 6.77
C HIS A 659 -3.01 -22.67 6.61
N PHE A 660 -2.91 -21.54 7.32
CA PHE A 660 -3.98 -20.54 7.32
C PHE A 660 -4.03 -19.68 6.06
N CYS A 661 -2.90 -19.47 5.38
CA CYS A 661 -2.87 -18.62 4.19
C CYS A 661 -3.13 -19.37 2.89
N GLY A 662 -3.08 -20.72 2.89
CA GLY A 662 -3.11 -21.52 1.66
C GLY A 662 -1.93 -21.20 0.74
N CYS A 663 -0.77 -20.94 1.33
CA CYS A 663 0.42 -20.45 0.64
C CYS A 663 1.60 -21.43 0.79
N LYS A 664 2.65 -21.24 -0.03
CA LYS A 664 3.95 -21.88 0.14
C LYS A 664 5.00 -20.82 0.46
N VAL A 665 5.69 -20.94 1.58
CA VAL A 665 6.80 -20.04 1.91
C VAL A 665 8.04 -20.51 1.16
N LEU A 666 8.52 -19.70 0.22
CA LEU A 666 9.72 -19.99 -0.57
C LEU A 666 11.00 -19.59 0.16
N SER A 667 10.94 -18.52 0.94
CA SER A 667 12.11 -17.95 1.59
C SER A 667 11.76 -17.02 2.75
N ILE A 668 12.74 -16.87 3.64
CA ILE A 668 12.70 -15.96 4.77
C ILE A 668 13.94 -15.06 4.75
N GLY A 669 13.77 -13.77 5.06
CA GLY A 669 14.88 -12.84 5.22
C GLY A 669 15.49 -13.00 6.61
N ASN A 670 16.81 -13.10 6.70
CA ASN A 670 17.55 -13.24 7.96
C ASN A 670 18.64 -12.16 8.15
N GLY A 671 18.35 -10.93 7.72
CA GLY A 671 19.27 -9.79 7.81
C GLY A 671 18.99 -8.70 6.76
N PRO A 672 19.82 -7.64 6.69
CA PRO A 672 19.63 -6.51 5.80
C PRO A 672 20.29 -6.61 4.41
N SER A 673 21.28 -7.48 4.19
CA SER A 673 21.99 -7.64 2.91
C SER A 673 21.10 -8.31 1.86
N GLY A 674 21.38 -8.13 0.56
CA GLY A 674 20.68 -8.84 -0.53
C GLY A 674 20.78 -10.36 -0.40
N ASP A 675 21.96 -10.84 0.01
CA ASP A 675 22.27 -12.26 0.20
C ASP A 675 21.69 -12.87 1.50
N ASP A 676 21.21 -12.06 2.45
CA ASP A 676 20.63 -12.55 3.72
C ASP A 676 19.21 -13.08 3.49
N ILE A 677 19.11 -14.21 2.78
CA ILE A 677 17.87 -14.94 2.48
C ILE A 677 18.12 -16.43 2.73
N ILE A 678 17.33 -17.04 3.60
CA ILE A 678 17.23 -18.50 3.71
C ILE A 678 16.13 -18.96 2.75
N TYR A 679 16.47 -19.81 1.79
CA TYR A 679 15.51 -20.48 0.92
C TYR A 679 15.03 -21.78 1.56
N LEU A 680 13.75 -22.10 1.41
CA LEU A 680 13.12 -23.20 2.14
C LEU A 680 12.78 -24.36 1.21
N GLN A 681 13.16 -25.55 1.65
CA GLN A 681 12.53 -26.81 1.26
C GLN A 681 11.67 -27.29 2.44
N GLN A 682 10.49 -27.80 2.12
CA GLN A 682 9.75 -28.64 3.06
C GLN A 682 10.31 -30.04 2.88
N ASP A 683 10.69 -30.71 3.95
CA ASP A 683 11.11 -32.10 3.87
C ASP A 683 9.87 -32.94 3.52
N GLU A 684 10.01 -33.86 2.57
CA GLU A 684 8.99 -34.87 2.33
C GLU A 684 9.12 -35.90 3.45
N GLU A 685 8.00 -36.29 4.08
CA GLU A 685 8.03 -37.49 4.91
C GLU A 685 8.43 -38.65 3.99
N GLU A 686 9.48 -39.39 4.37
CA GLU A 686 9.73 -40.69 3.77
C GLU A 686 8.54 -41.58 4.13
N ASP A 687 7.58 -41.71 3.21
CA ASP A 687 6.59 -42.78 3.23
C ASP A 687 7.38 -44.08 3.34
N GLU A 688 7.44 -44.66 4.55
CA GLU A 688 7.96 -46.02 4.77
C GLU A 688 7.02 -46.99 4.04
N GLU A 689 7.27 -47.21 2.74
CA GLU A 689 6.69 -48.32 1.98
C GLU A 689 7.15 -49.63 2.67
N GLU A 690 6.31 -50.16 3.57
CA GLU A 690 6.54 -51.45 4.25
C GLU A 690 6.77 -52.57 3.19
N GLU A 691 7.97 -53.19 3.21
CA GLU A 691 8.41 -54.30 2.31
C GLU A 691 7.61 -55.62 2.44
#